data_AF-A0A525WI78-F1
#
_entry.id   AF-A0A525WI78-F1
#
_cell.length_a   1.000
_cell.length_b   1.000
_cell.length_c   1.000
_cell.angle_alpha   90.00
_cell.angle_beta   90.00
_cell.angle_gamma   90.00
#
_symmetry.space_group_name_H-M   'P 1'
#
loop_
_entity.id
_entity.type
_entity.pdbx_description
1 polymer ?
#
loop_
_entity_poly.entity_id
_entity_poly.type
_entity_poly.pdbx_seq_one_letter_code
_entity_poly.pdbx_strand_id
1 'polypeptide(L)'
;MKHERPSLETCRMEPSSTGLSGRSDFLKKQLSDREVQRLRCYACAESQAKPEENVFPLEVSAMVTNGSIASKGQFIQVAFQGGQGTYRARSNVSESFLANGIGVRFRLRGWQSLRYVAIGYMHKKSFRHVKIANAAQDQWVDFSIGHQDIAFGLQNDWQQPPATEIGDIQIYVNGTPVVGGAWLEVDSYWLWQEAESSPLWVTNGPAAVPLPASLQDIIYGYLRKCFRTVNAQAKTFLKDGCCPLYGEIELAWPYAAPLPPDLSTVGTYRFSWHSLHPAIILMVHARDSGELAPLFAAREMVTNWLERSYFKPDGDKKFAWYDHGTAERLLAMVLMWAIGVEHRFDHRFMTRLRNAIFRHGQLLVSELFYSSHQLSRYHNHAWFQDIALMATSLAMKDFPCAEHWLDTAISRLTDQMEQLIVRDNGYAVFVENSIGYHCGVQRLVEFAGELVLFAEKDSVIPTIGKELPRFSQFFRYPANRGPAQGDTFRRSNARGSEIQRLKPYLDPACTVLPKAGYAIVKGNHDGCRFMVSVLATSLCRTHKHEDNLSFTLFFDGLEWLIDPSFYSHEYKAPLPAYLRSAAAHNCLALPGRSYSIDSGLAQIDGSSEGARFSIKGQHSAYDNVLIQREICGGIDRLELHIVDRATAQQSAAAGNDLRLLLHCGDGIEAGLQGNCLQLTHPDSKYLLEIILPNDRCTLHYGEMTGANIRGITGLGFMQQTGIYTLECEVPFETDLPWTLKVKMLQEAR
;
A
#
# COMPACT_ATOMS: atom_id res chain seq x y z
N MET A 1 -32.13 0.24 42.21
CA MET A 1 -30.82 0.82 42.59
C MET A 1 -29.78 0.15 41.70
N LYS A 2 -29.61 0.62 40.46
CA LYS A 2 -28.57 1.59 40.04
C LYS A 2 -27.17 1.14 40.46
N HIS A 3 -26.48 0.43 39.56
CA HIS A 3 -25.03 0.49 39.45
C HIS A 3 -24.69 0.70 37.97
N GLU A 4 -24.15 1.88 37.71
CA GLU A 4 -23.81 2.45 36.42
C GLU A 4 -22.55 1.79 35.85
N ARG A 5 -22.56 1.58 34.53
CA ARG A 5 -21.40 1.21 33.71
C ARG A 5 -20.50 2.43 33.53
N PRO A 6 -19.17 2.33 33.59
CA PRO A 6 -18.31 3.40 33.08
C PRO A 6 -18.26 3.32 31.55
N SER A 7 -18.53 4.46 30.91
CA SER A 7 -18.37 4.73 29.50
C SER A 7 -16.91 4.64 29.07
N LEU A 8 -16.65 3.90 27.99
CA LEU A 8 -15.42 3.99 27.20
C LEU A 8 -15.38 5.33 26.48
N GLU A 9 -14.82 6.35 27.13
CA GLU A 9 -14.34 7.54 26.43
C GLU A 9 -13.05 7.17 25.69
N THR A 10 -13.12 7.30 24.37
CA THR A 10 -11.98 7.30 23.44
C THR A 10 -10.96 8.35 23.86
N CYS A 11 -9.88 7.92 24.51
CA CYS A 11 -8.73 8.76 24.78
C CYS A 11 -8.04 9.07 23.43
N ARG A 12 -8.39 10.20 22.83
CA ARG A 12 -7.54 10.85 21.83
C ARG A 12 -6.28 11.30 22.56
N MET A 13 -5.19 10.57 22.41
CA MET A 13 -3.88 11.09 22.74
C MET A 13 -3.52 12.14 21.70
N GLU A 14 -3.81 13.41 21.99
CA GLU A 14 -3.03 14.49 21.41
C GLU A 14 -1.57 14.31 21.88
N PRO A 15 -0.56 14.47 21.00
CA PRO A 15 0.82 14.46 21.45
C PRO A 15 1.00 15.62 22.44
N SER A 16 1.29 15.28 23.70
CA SER A 16 1.45 16.24 24.78
C SER A 16 2.55 17.24 24.44
N SER A 17 2.12 18.49 24.28
CA SER A 17 2.94 19.69 24.18
C SER A 17 3.46 20.11 25.56
N THR A 18 4.34 19.34 26.19
CA THR A 18 5.00 19.78 27.44
C THR A 18 6.41 19.21 27.58
N GLY A 19 7.41 20.09 27.47
CA GLY A 19 8.81 19.78 27.72
C GLY A 19 9.73 20.97 27.42
N LEU A 20 9.83 21.89 28.38
CA LEU A 20 10.66 23.10 28.32
C LEU A 20 12.18 22.77 28.37
N SER A 21 12.70 22.19 27.29
CA SER A 21 14.12 22.25 26.82
C SER A 21 14.18 22.55 25.30
N GLY A 22 13.12 23.17 24.77
CA GLY A 22 12.41 22.62 23.61
C GLY A 22 12.87 22.95 22.18
N ARG A 23 14.00 23.62 21.93
CA ARG A 23 14.42 23.95 20.55
C ARG A 23 15.86 23.63 20.18
N SER A 24 16.84 23.91 21.04
CA SER A 24 18.20 23.42 20.81
C SER A 24 18.23 21.89 20.69
N ASP A 25 17.55 21.17 21.57
CA ASP A 25 17.51 19.71 21.55
C ASP A 25 16.74 19.16 20.34
N PHE A 26 15.69 19.86 19.91
CA PHE A 26 14.96 19.53 18.69
C PHE A 26 15.83 19.70 17.44
N LEU A 27 16.55 20.82 17.31
CA LEU A 27 17.45 21.07 16.18
C LEU A 27 18.63 20.10 16.16
N LYS A 28 19.18 19.77 17.34
CA LYS A 28 20.20 18.73 17.48
C LYS A 28 19.68 17.38 17.00
N LYS A 29 18.41 17.03 17.28
CA LYS A 29 17.79 15.79 16.77
C LYS A 29 17.62 15.83 15.25
N GLN A 30 17.09 16.93 14.71
CA GLN A 30 16.78 17.09 13.27
C GLN A 30 18.02 17.15 12.36
N LEU A 31 19.13 17.70 12.87
CA LEU A 31 20.39 17.81 12.12
C LEU A 31 21.46 16.86 12.68
N SER A 32 21.05 15.83 13.43
CA SER A 32 21.95 14.82 14.02
C SER A 32 22.72 14.01 12.98
N ASP A 33 22.22 13.95 11.75
CA ASP A 33 22.86 13.33 10.60
C ASP A 33 23.92 14.23 9.94
N ARG A 34 24.12 15.46 10.42
CA ARG A 34 24.95 16.49 9.75
C ARG A 34 26.12 16.95 10.61
N GLU A 35 27.21 17.32 9.95
CA GLU A 35 28.35 18.01 10.57
C GLU A 35 28.20 19.52 10.39
N VAL A 36 27.30 20.10 11.19
CA VAL A 36 26.95 21.53 11.13
C VAL A 36 28.07 22.38 11.75
N GLN A 37 28.64 23.28 10.96
CA GLN A 37 29.68 24.21 11.38
C GLN A 37 29.09 25.54 11.88
N ARG A 38 28.04 26.01 11.22
CA ARG A 38 27.30 27.24 11.58
C ARG A 38 25.82 27.02 11.34
N LEU A 39 24.99 27.57 12.23
CA LEU A 39 23.53 27.45 12.16
C LEU A 39 22.90 28.81 12.44
N ARG A 40 21.82 29.12 11.73
CA ARG A 40 20.94 30.24 12.00
C ARG A 40 19.49 29.77 11.95
N CYS A 41 18.73 30.06 13.01
CA CYS A 41 17.32 29.70 13.13
C CYS A 41 16.46 30.96 13.14
N TYR A 42 15.34 30.97 12.41
CA TYR A 42 14.34 32.03 12.43
C TYR A 42 13.01 31.45 12.89
N ALA A 43 12.40 31.99 13.94
CA ALA A 43 11.18 31.42 14.51
C ALA A 43 10.27 32.41 15.27
N CYS A 44 9.00 32.06 15.44
CA CYS A 44 7.96 32.93 16.03
C CYS A 44 8.13 33.14 17.56
N ALA A 45 7.80 34.32 18.09
CA ALA A 45 8.27 34.84 19.39
C ALA A 45 7.80 34.11 20.69
N GLU A 46 6.63 33.46 20.75
CA GLU A 46 6.12 32.82 21.99
C GLU A 46 6.75 31.45 22.32
N SER A 47 7.74 31.05 21.54
CA SER A 47 8.46 29.79 21.67
C SER A 47 9.82 29.92 22.39
N GLN A 48 10.13 31.12 22.87
CA GLN A 48 11.41 31.45 23.49
C GLN A 48 11.34 31.25 25.00
N ALA A 49 11.81 30.10 25.50
CA ALA A 49 12.01 29.90 26.94
C ALA A 49 13.36 30.43 27.45
N LYS A 50 14.25 30.91 26.57
CA LYS A 50 15.47 31.71 26.83
C LYS A 50 16.06 32.13 25.47
N PRO A 51 16.74 33.28 25.34
CA PRO A 51 17.48 33.62 24.13
C PRO A 51 18.64 32.63 23.96
N GLU A 52 18.49 31.68 23.05
CA GLU A 52 19.59 30.81 22.59
C GLU A 52 20.42 31.58 21.54
N GLU A 53 21.74 31.43 21.57
CA GLU A 53 22.63 31.98 20.53
C GLU A 53 22.18 31.49 19.15
N ASN A 54 22.02 32.41 18.19
CA ASN A 54 21.64 32.16 16.79
C ASN A 54 20.13 31.92 16.48
N VAL A 55 19.23 32.23 17.40
CA VAL A 55 17.77 32.27 17.12
C VAL A 55 17.31 33.70 16.88
N PHE A 56 16.69 33.95 15.74
CA PHE A 56 16.22 35.24 15.27
C PHE A 56 14.68 35.25 15.16
N PRO A 57 14.02 36.40 15.31
CA PRO A 57 12.56 36.47 15.20
C PRO A 57 12.11 36.23 13.75
N LEU A 58 11.09 35.39 13.58
CA LEU A 58 10.33 35.26 12.33
C LEU A 58 9.06 36.10 12.43
N GLU A 59 9.01 37.20 11.67
CA GLU A 59 7.92 38.17 11.72
C GLU A 59 7.11 38.18 10.43
N VAL A 60 5.83 38.53 10.55
CA VAL A 60 4.92 38.74 9.40
C VAL A 60 5.46 39.83 8.46
N SER A 61 6.08 40.87 9.02
CA SER A 61 6.71 41.99 8.30
C SER A 61 7.80 41.53 7.30
N ALA A 62 8.46 40.39 7.59
CA ALA A 62 9.51 39.82 6.76
C ALA A 62 8.98 38.90 5.64
N MET A 63 7.67 38.61 5.62
CA MET A 63 7.06 37.69 4.66
C MET A 63 6.28 38.40 3.55
N VAL A 64 6.52 37.97 2.31
CA VAL A 64 5.79 38.40 1.11
C VAL A 64 5.04 37.19 0.55
N THR A 65 3.72 37.32 0.41
CA THR A 65 2.81 36.24 0.00
C THR A 65 1.73 36.74 -0.96
N ASN A 66 1.13 35.83 -1.72
CA ASN A 66 -0.09 36.08 -2.50
C ASN A 66 -1.37 35.62 -1.78
N GLY A 67 -1.29 35.28 -0.50
CA GLY A 67 -2.40 35.00 0.41
C GLY A 67 -2.51 36.04 1.53
N SER A 68 -3.50 35.89 2.41
CA SER A 68 -3.59 36.70 3.62
C SER A 68 -2.73 36.10 4.73
N ILE A 69 -1.98 36.94 5.44
CA ILE A 69 -0.99 36.50 6.43
C ILE A 69 -1.34 37.01 7.83
N ALA A 70 -1.17 36.15 8.84
CA ALA A 70 -1.38 36.50 10.23
C ALA A 70 -0.40 35.74 11.13
N SER A 71 0.05 36.39 12.20
CA SER A 71 0.73 35.70 13.30
C SER A 71 -0.28 35.00 14.20
N LYS A 72 0.02 33.78 14.63
CA LYS A 72 -0.79 32.97 15.55
C LYS A 72 -0.03 32.64 16.85
N GLY A 73 0.93 33.48 17.24
CA GLY A 73 1.78 33.30 18.42
C GLY A 73 2.92 32.32 18.16
N GLN A 74 2.58 31.03 17.99
CA GLN A 74 3.57 29.95 17.79
C GLN A 74 3.99 29.75 16.34
N PHE A 75 3.20 30.20 15.37
CA PHE A 75 3.49 30.08 13.95
C PHE A 75 2.91 31.27 13.17
N ILE A 76 3.43 31.47 11.96
CA ILE A 76 2.81 32.35 10.96
C ILE A 76 1.90 31.52 10.09
N GLN A 77 0.67 32.01 9.90
CA GLN A 77 -0.32 31.41 9.03
C GLN A 77 -0.49 32.25 7.78
N VAL A 78 -0.47 31.60 6.63
CA VAL A 78 -0.80 32.17 5.32
C VAL A 78 -2.03 31.45 4.79
N ALA A 79 -3.14 32.17 4.63
CA ALA A 79 -4.38 31.65 4.09
C ALA A 79 -4.50 31.95 2.59
N PHE A 80 -4.91 30.92 1.85
CA PHE A 80 -5.08 30.95 0.41
C PHE A 80 -6.52 30.59 0.04
N GLN A 81 -7.02 31.21 -1.03
CA GLN A 81 -8.35 30.96 -1.59
C GLN A 81 -8.25 30.91 -3.12
N GLY A 82 -9.31 30.43 -3.78
CA GLY A 82 -9.41 30.32 -5.24
C GLY A 82 -9.34 28.88 -5.75
N GLY A 83 -9.26 28.73 -7.08
CA GLY A 83 -9.18 27.43 -7.75
C GLY A 83 -7.74 26.89 -7.83
N GLN A 84 -7.50 25.88 -8.67
CA GLN A 84 -6.16 25.31 -8.84
C GLN A 84 -5.11 26.37 -9.21
N GLY A 85 -3.98 26.39 -8.50
CA GLY A 85 -2.97 27.43 -8.72
C GLY A 85 -1.64 27.19 -8.03
N THR A 86 -0.79 28.22 -8.07
CA THR A 86 0.48 28.28 -7.34
C THR A 86 0.40 29.38 -6.29
N TYR A 87 0.59 28.97 -5.05
CA TYR A 87 0.53 29.81 -3.86
C TYR A 87 1.93 29.95 -3.29
N ARG A 88 2.28 31.12 -2.75
CA ARG A 88 3.67 31.42 -2.39
C ARG A 88 3.75 32.15 -1.06
N ALA A 89 4.69 31.75 -0.22
CA ALA A 89 5.22 32.54 0.88
C ALA A 89 6.74 32.66 0.73
N ARG A 90 7.26 33.90 0.64
CA ARG A 90 8.68 34.21 0.67
C ARG A 90 9.00 34.91 1.97
N SER A 91 9.96 34.40 2.73
CA SER A 91 10.43 34.98 3.97
C SER A 91 11.83 35.53 3.76
N ASN A 92 11.97 36.85 3.83
CA ASN A 92 13.29 37.49 3.80
C ASN A 92 13.96 37.26 5.16
N VAL A 93 15.24 36.95 5.14
CA VAL A 93 16.02 36.89 6.38
C VAL A 93 16.66 38.26 6.67
N SER A 94 16.81 38.60 7.95
CA SER A 94 17.34 39.91 8.39
C SER A 94 18.72 40.24 7.84
N GLU A 95 19.57 39.21 7.72
CA GLU A 95 20.89 39.27 7.11
C GLU A 95 21.08 38.02 6.27
N SER A 96 21.72 38.16 5.10
CA SER A 96 22.11 36.99 4.31
C SER A 96 23.06 36.10 5.13
N PHE A 97 22.95 34.79 4.92
CA PHE A 97 23.75 33.79 5.62
C PHE A 97 24.38 32.84 4.60
N LEU A 98 25.70 32.67 4.69
CA LEU A 98 26.44 31.68 3.91
C LEU A 98 26.03 30.26 4.32
N ALA A 99 25.22 29.61 3.50
CA ALA A 99 24.67 28.28 3.77
C ALA A 99 24.76 27.36 2.55
N ASN A 100 24.87 26.06 2.83
CA ASN A 100 24.70 24.96 1.89
C ASN A 100 23.57 24.01 2.30
N GLY A 101 22.75 24.40 3.29
CA GLY A 101 21.54 23.69 3.66
C GLY A 101 20.45 24.60 4.20
N ILE A 102 19.20 24.19 3.96
CA ILE A 102 17.99 24.88 4.40
C ILE A 102 17.02 23.89 5.05
N GLY A 103 16.21 24.39 5.97
CA GLY A 103 15.09 23.62 6.49
C GLY A 103 13.93 24.48 6.97
N VAL A 104 12.79 23.84 7.09
CA VAL A 104 11.50 24.47 7.36
C VAL A 104 10.66 23.53 8.22
N ARG A 105 10.07 24.06 9.29
CA ARG A 105 8.95 23.41 9.96
C ARG A 105 7.64 24.02 9.48
N PHE A 106 6.87 23.25 8.70
CA PHE A 106 5.61 23.73 8.12
C PHE A 106 4.46 22.76 8.31
N ARG A 107 3.23 23.25 8.19
CA ARG A 107 2.01 22.44 8.14
C ARG A 107 1.08 22.96 7.06
N LEU A 108 0.49 22.03 6.30
CA LEU A 108 -0.52 22.32 5.29
C LEU A 108 -1.90 21.88 5.78
N ARG A 109 -2.94 22.70 5.56
CA ARG A 109 -4.33 22.34 5.89
C ARG A 109 -5.28 22.79 4.81
N GLY A 110 -6.38 22.08 4.63
CA GLY A 110 -7.46 22.49 3.74
C GLY A 110 -7.10 22.43 2.25
N TRP A 111 -6.24 21.51 1.83
CA TRP A 111 -5.95 21.30 0.40
C TRP A 111 -6.74 20.11 -0.13
N GLN A 112 -7.64 20.37 -1.08
CA GLN A 112 -8.39 19.32 -1.78
C GLN A 112 -7.48 18.44 -2.62
N SER A 113 -6.48 19.06 -3.27
CA SER A 113 -5.42 18.35 -3.98
C SER A 113 -4.10 19.09 -3.85
N LEU A 114 -3.01 18.34 -3.78
CA LEU A 114 -1.64 18.84 -3.75
C LEU A 114 -0.88 18.18 -4.91
N ARG A 115 -0.26 19.00 -5.77
CA ARG A 115 0.62 18.51 -6.82
C ARG A 115 2.07 18.46 -6.35
N TYR A 116 2.51 19.50 -5.64
CA TYR A 116 3.79 19.53 -4.94
C TYR A 116 3.90 20.75 -4.02
N VAL A 117 4.82 20.67 -3.07
CA VAL A 117 5.37 21.81 -2.31
C VAL A 117 6.81 22.04 -2.78
N ALA A 118 7.13 23.23 -3.28
CA ALA A 118 8.51 23.59 -3.60
C ALA A 118 9.12 24.43 -2.49
N ILE A 119 10.30 24.05 -2.01
CA ILE A 119 11.03 24.75 -0.96
C ILE A 119 12.43 25.09 -1.47
N GLY A 120 12.86 26.34 -1.28
CA GLY A 120 14.14 26.80 -1.82
C GLY A 120 14.47 28.25 -1.47
N TYR A 121 15.37 28.84 -2.24
CA TYR A 121 15.85 30.22 -2.06
C TYR A 121 16.23 30.87 -3.40
N MET A 122 16.34 32.21 -3.42
CA MET A 122 16.84 32.92 -4.60
C MET A 122 18.35 32.89 -4.66
N HIS A 123 18.90 32.52 -5.82
CA HIS A 123 20.32 32.63 -6.13
C HIS A 123 20.50 33.21 -7.52
N LYS A 124 21.23 34.32 -7.66
CA LYS A 124 21.52 34.98 -8.95
C LYS A 124 20.27 35.16 -9.85
N LYS A 125 19.17 35.64 -9.26
CA LYS A 125 17.85 35.83 -9.91
C LYS A 125 17.12 34.53 -10.34
N SER A 126 17.64 33.35 -9.98
CA SER A 126 16.99 32.05 -10.19
C SER A 126 16.48 31.47 -8.86
N PHE A 127 15.37 30.73 -8.90
CA PHE A 127 14.83 30.03 -7.73
C PHE A 127 15.42 28.62 -7.66
N ARG A 128 16.41 28.42 -6.79
CA ARG A 128 17.00 27.11 -6.54
C ARG A 128 16.17 26.41 -5.48
N HIS A 129 15.62 25.25 -5.82
CA HIS A 129 14.60 24.62 -5.01
C HIS A 129 14.56 23.11 -5.21
N VAL A 130 13.80 22.47 -4.34
CA VAL A 130 13.35 21.09 -4.48
C VAL A 130 11.83 21.02 -4.31
N LYS A 131 11.23 19.93 -4.76
CA LYS A 131 9.79 19.67 -4.78
C LYS A 131 9.46 18.41 -4.00
N ILE A 132 8.51 18.54 -3.10
CA ILE A 132 7.91 17.46 -2.31
C ILE A 132 6.58 17.12 -2.99
N ALA A 133 6.48 15.96 -3.64
CA ALA A 133 5.26 15.58 -4.37
C ALA A 133 4.10 15.25 -3.42
N ASN A 134 4.39 14.47 -2.37
CA ASN A 134 3.39 13.88 -1.46
C ASN A 134 3.53 14.41 -0.03
N ALA A 135 3.67 15.73 0.11
CA ALA A 135 3.81 16.40 1.41
C ALA A 135 2.64 16.07 2.34
N ALA A 136 2.93 15.78 3.60
CA ALA A 136 1.91 15.52 4.60
C ALA A 136 0.96 16.72 4.79
N GLN A 137 -0.32 16.41 5.04
CA GLN A 137 -1.35 17.39 5.39
C GLN A 137 -1.79 17.18 6.84
N ASP A 138 -2.29 18.25 7.45
CA ASP A 138 -2.85 18.30 8.81
C ASP A 138 -1.88 17.90 9.94
N GLN A 139 -0.60 17.76 9.63
CA GLN A 139 0.49 17.47 10.56
C GLN A 139 1.71 18.36 10.30
N TRP A 140 2.53 18.58 11.33
CA TRP A 140 3.78 19.33 11.19
C TRP A 140 4.81 18.47 10.46
N VAL A 141 5.43 19.06 9.44
CA VAL A 141 6.53 18.49 8.66
C VAL A 141 7.80 19.23 9.01
N ASP A 142 8.79 18.47 9.46
CA ASP A 142 10.16 18.95 9.66
C ASP A 142 10.97 18.60 8.41
N PHE A 143 11.12 19.57 7.51
CA PHE A 143 11.82 19.39 6.25
C PHE A 143 13.24 19.96 6.32
N SER A 144 14.24 19.17 5.93
CA SER A 144 15.62 19.61 5.79
C SER A 144 16.21 19.11 4.47
N ILE A 145 17.07 19.94 3.85
CA ILE A 145 17.81 19.58 2.65
C ILE A 145 19.16 20.31 2.59
N GLY A 146 20.24 19.54 2.42
CA GLY A 146 21.59 20.02 2.14
C GLY A 146 21.95 19.86 0.66
N HIS A 147 22.88 20.68 0.15
CA HIS A 147 23.37 20.59 -1.23
C HIS A 147 24.07 19.26 -1.53
N GLN A 148 24.56 18.57 -0.50
CA GLN A 148 25.24 17.28 -0.61
C GLN A 148 24.28 16.07 -0.51
N ASP A 149 23.00 16.31 -0.20
CA ASP A 149 22.02 15.23 -0.06
C ASP A 149 21.67 14.63 -1.44
N ILE A 150 21.49 13.30 -1.51
CA ILE A 150 21.06 12.63 -2.75
C ILE A 150 19.76 13.24 -3.27
N ALA A 151 18.83 13.55 -2.37
CA ALA A 151 17.54 14.16 -2.69
C ALA A 151 17.69 15.49 -3.46
N PHE A 152 18.69 16.31 -3.10
CA PHE A 152 18.97 17.56 -3.78
C PHE A 152 19.50 17.30 -5.19
N GLY A 153 20.50 16.41 -5.31
CA GLY A 153 21.09 16.01 -6.59
C GLY A 153 20.07 15.38 -7.55
N LEU A 154 19.13 14.56 -7.04
CA LEU A 154 18.08 13.96 -7.86
C LEU A 154 17.19 14.99 -8.56
N GLN A 155 16.98 16.16 -7.98
CA GLN A 155 16.14 17.21 -8.55
C GLN A 155 16.92 18.37 -9.20
N ASN A 156 18.24 18.41 -9.02
CA ASN A 156 19.11 19.49 -9.52
C ASN A 156 20.27 18.92 -10.35
N ASP A 157 20.00 17.92 -11.20
CA ASP A 157 20.96 17.34 -12.14
C ASP A 157 22.31 16.95 -11.53
N TRP A 158 22.27 16.38 -10.32
CA TRP A 158 23.43 15.95 -9.54
C TRP A 158 24.43 17.07 -9.22
N GLN A 159 24.00 18.33 -9.29
CA GLN A 159 24.80 19.47 -8.86
C GLN A 159 24.93 19.50 -7.34
N GLN A 160 26.15 19.77 -6.85
CA GLN A 160 26.47 19.99 -5.45
C GLN A 160 27.10 21.38 -5.30
N PRO A 161 26.28 22.45 -5.35
CA PRO A 161 26.81 23.80 -5.29
C PRO A 161 27.48 24.07 -3.92
N PRO A 162 28.55 24.88 -3.88
CA PRO A 162 29.16 25.28 -2.63
C PRO A 162 28.19 26.13 -1.79
N ALA A 163 28.58 26.43 -0.55
CA ALA A 163 27.84 27.36 0.28
C ALA A 163 27.68 28.72 -0.41
N THR A 164 26.48 29.31 -0.31
CA THR A 164 26.14 30.59 -0.93
C THR A 164 25.42 31.47 0.08
N GLU A 165 25.49 32.78 -0.14
CA GLU A 165 24.66 33.73 0.61
C GLU A 165 23.18 33.48 0.31
N ILE A 166 22.41 33.14 1.34
CA ILE A 166 20.97 32.94 1.29
C ILE A 166 20.30 34.10 2.04
N GLY A 167 19.58 34.93 1.29
CA GLY A 167 18.86 36.11 1.80
C GLY A 167 17.35 35.92 1.94
N ASP A 168 16.80 34.78 1.49
CA ASP A 168 15.39 34.45 1.65
C ASP A 168 15.15 32.94 1.55
N ILE A 169 14.04 32.49 2.13
CA ILE A 169 13.49 31.15 1.94
C ILE A 169 12.10 31.29 1.32
N GLN A 170 11.78 30.45 0.33
CA GLN A 170 10.48 30.45 -0.32
C GLN A 170 9.84 29.08 -0.27
N ILE A 171 8.53 29.10 -0.03
CA ILE A 171 7.64 27.95 -0.12
C ILE A 171 6.63 28.26 -1.21
N TYR A 172 6.53 27.39 -2.21
CA TYR A 172 5.43 27.36 -3.16
C TYR A 172 4.56 26.13 -2.91
N VAL A 173 3.25 26.31 -2.87
CA VAL A 173 2.30 25.20 -2.84
C VAL A 173 1.55 25.20 -4.16
N ASN A 174 1.66 24.12 -4.92
CA ASN A 174 0.89 23.92 -6.14
C ASN A 174 -0.24 22.92 -5.85
N GLY A 175 -1.48 23.37 -5.95
CA GLY A 175 -2.64 22.58 -5.54
C GLY A 175 -3.95 23.35 -5.65
N THR A 176 -5.00 22.76 -5.09
CA THR A 176 -6.35 23.34 -5.06
C THR A 176 -6.82 23.43 -3.61
N PRO A 177 -7.10 24.64 -3.08
CA PRO A 177 -7.75 24.82 -1.78
C PRO A 177 -9.16 24.22 -1.75
N VAL A 178 -9.62 23.80 -0.57
CA VAL A 178 -11.05 23.54 -0.36
C VAL A 178 -11.86 24.85 -0.41
N VAL A 179 -13.19 24.75 -0.53
CA VAL A 179 -14.10 25.92 -0.58
C VAL A 179 -13.90 26.88 0.61
N GLY A 180 -13.55 26.36 1.79
CA GLY A 180 -13.25 27.16 2.99
C GLY A 180 -11.87 27.84 3.02
N GLY A 181 -11.06 27.65 1.97
CA GLY A 181 -9.66 28.08 1.90
C GLY A 181 -8.68 27.00 2.37
N ALA A 182 -7.40 27.25 2.11
CA ALA A 182 -6.28 26.43 2.53
C ALA A 182 -5.26 27.25 3.31
N TRP A 183 -4.43 26.60 4.11
CA TRP A 183 -3.44 27.26 4.94
C TRP A 183 -2.06 26.62 4.75
N LEU A 184 -1.05 27.49 4.68
CA LEU A 184 0.34 27.18 4.95
C LEU A 184 0.69 27.81 6.30
N GLU A 185 1.13 26.97 7.24
CA GLU A 185 1.59 27.41 8.55
C GLU A 185 3.08 27.14 8.66
N VAL A 186 3.83 28.14 9.13
CA VAL A 186 5.29 28.07 9.26
C VAL A 186 5.65 28.43 10.70
N ASP A 187 6.28 27.48 11.40
CA ASP A 187 6.81 27.69 12.75
C ASP A 187 8.20 28.33 12.68
N SER A 188 9.09 27.72 11.89
CA SER A 188 10.50 28.11 11.83
C SER A 188 11.19 27.75 10.53
N TYR A 189 12.31 28.43 10.31
CA TYR A 189 13.27 28.22 9.25
C TYR A 189 14.67 28.03 9.81
N TRP A 190 15.48 27.22 9.14
CA TRP A 190 16.88 26.98 9.50
C TRP A 190 17.76 27.12 8.28
N LEU A 191 18.88 27.84 8.43
CA LEU A 191 19.96 27.93 7.46
C LEU A 191 21.22 27.41 8.13
N TRP A 192 21.94 26.50 7.49
CA TRP A 192 23.20 26.01 8.04
C TRP A 192 24.30 25.90 6.99
N GLN A 193 25.53 25.94 7.50
CA GLN A 193 26.73 25.57 6.78
C GLN A 193 27.21 24.24 7.36
N GLU A 194 27.19 23.18 6.55
CA GLU A 194 27.77 21.87 6.85
C GLU A 194 29.08 21.64 6.09
N ALA A 195 29.90 20.72 6.58
CA ALA A 195 31.09 20.28 5.88
C ALA A 195 30.75 19.69 4.49
N GLU A 196 31.62 19.91 3.50
CA GLU A 196 31.44 19.32 2.16
C GLU A 196 31.76 17.82 2.13
N SER A 197 32.58 17.35 3.07
CA SER A 197 32.85 15.92 3.27
C SER A 197 31.72 15.25 4.05
N SER A 198 31.58 13.93 3.88
CA SER A 198 30.67 13.15 4.74
C SER A 198 31.11 13.22 6.20
N PRO A 199 30.17 13.19 7.17
CA PRO A 199 30.50 13.38 8.58
C PRO A 199 31.57 12.40 9.06
N LEU A 200 32.51 12.87 9.88
CA LEU A 200 33.64 12.04 10.32
C LEU A 200 33.20 10.75 11.04
N TRP A 201 32.07 10.74 11.75
CA TRP A 201 31.56 9.53 12.41
C TRP A 201 31.04 8.45 11.44
N VAL A 202 30.74 8.82 10.19
CA VAL A 202 30.41 7.86 9.11
C VAL A 202 31.69 7.20 8.59
N THR A 203 32.79 7.95 8.50
CA THR A 203 34.02 7.55 7.78
C THR A 203 35.16 7.08 8.69
N ASN A 204 35.29 7.62 9.90
CA ASN A 204 36.40 7.35 10.84
C ASN A 204 36.13 6.17 11.79
N GLY A 205 35.03 5.45 11.63
CA GLY A 205 34.69 4.36 12.54
C GLY A 205 33.74 3.36 11.91
N PRO A 206 34.23 2.36 11.15
CA PRO A 206 33.49 1.12 11.06
C PRO A 206 33.61 0.44 12.42
N ALA A 207 32.83 0.90 13.40
CA ALA A 207 32.72 0.21 14.67
C ALA A 207 32.24 -1.21 14.34
N ALA A 208 33.14 -2.16 14.58
CA ALA A 208 33.02 -3.58 14.28
C ALA A 208 32.03 -4.28 15.22
N VAL A 209 30.89 -3.63 15.51
CA VAL A 209 29.83 -4.19 16.34
C VAL A 209 29.00 -5.09 15.43
N PRO A 210 29.04 -6.42 15.64
CA PRO A 210 28.20 -7.31 14.87
C PRO A 210 26.73 -6.97 15.10
N LEU A 211 25.92 -7.03 14.04
CA LEU A 211 24.48 -6.92 14.19
C LEU A 211 23.98 -8.06 15.11
N PRO A 212 23.08 -7.78 16.07
CA PRO A 212 22.48 -8.82 16.89
C PRO A 212 21.91 -9.95 16.05
N ALA A 213 22.21 -11.21 16.39
CA ALA A 213 21.76 -12.37 15.61
C ALA A 213 20.24 -12.39 15.44
N SER A 214 19.50 -12.00 16.47
CA SER A 214 18.03 -11.88 16.44
C SER A 214 17.53 -10.85 15.43
N LEU A 215 18.17 -9.69 15.29
CA LEU A 215 17.82 -8.71 14.26
C LEU A 215 18.09 -9.27 12.86
N GLN A 216 19.21 -9.97 12.68
CA GLN A 216 19.49 -10.63 11.41
C GLN A 216 18.43 -11.71 11.11
N ASP A 217 18.04 -12.52 12.09
CA ASP A 217 17.01 -13.55 11.92
C ASP A 217 15.67 -12.96 11.47
N ILE A 218 15.27 -11.82 12.03
CA ILE A 218 14.07 -11.07 11.60
C ILE A 218 14.19 -10.68 10.12
N ILE A 219 15.30 -10.03 9.71
CA ILE A 219 15.49 -9.57 8.33
C ILE A 219 15.56 -10.76 7.35
N TYR A 220 16.34 -11.80 7.64
CA TYR A 220 16.42 -12.99 6.80
C TYR A 220 15.10 -13.76 6.77
N GLY A 221 14.34 -13.79 7.87
CA GLY A 221 12.99 -14.37 7.93
C GLY A 221 12.04 -13.70 6.95
N TYR A 222 12.04 -12.36 6.92
CA TYR A 222 11.29 -11.59 5.93
C TYR A 222 11.75 -11.90 4.49
N LEU A 223 13.05 -11.85 4.21
CA LEU A 223 13.57 -12.08 2.85
C LEU A 223 13.26 -13.49 2.34
N ARG A 224 13.31 -14.54 3.18
CA ARG A 224 12.90 -15.90 2.78
C ARG A 224 11.43 -15.98 2.38
N LYS A 225 10.55 -15.20 3.02
CA LYS A 225 9.14 -15.11 2.62
C LYS A 225 8.99 -14.39 1.27
N CYS A 226 9.90 -13.51 0.90
CA CYS A 226 9.89 -12.76 -0.37
C CYS A 226 10.53 -13.53 -1.53
N PHE A 227 11.64 -14.23 -1.29
CA PHE A 227 12.42 -14.97 -2.30
C PHE A 227 12.29 -16.49 -2.08
N ARG A 228 11.22 -17.09 -2.63
CA ARG A 228 10.85 -18.49 -2.35
C ARG A 228 11.80 -19.53 -2.95
N THR A 229 12.41 -19.24 -4.09
CA THR A 229 13.28 -20.17 -4.85
C THR A 229 14.75 -19.76 -4.78
N VAL A 230 15.12 -18.99 -3.76
CA VAL A 230 16.46 -18.41 -3.56
C VAL A 230 17.59 -19.42 -3.69
N ASN A 231 17.42 -20.62 -3.11
CA ASN A 231 18.42 -21.68 -3.15
C ASN A 231 18.58 -22.30 -4.55
N ALA A 232 17.52 -22.35 -5.35
CA ALA A 232 17.59 -22.84 -6.72
C ALA A 232 18.29 -21.79 -7.60
N GLN A 233 17.83 -20.53 -7.56
CA GLN A 233 18.39 -19.45 -8.36
C GLN A 233 19.87 -19.18 -8.06
N ALA A 234 20.27 -19.23 -6.79
CA ALA A 234 21.67 -19.07 -6.40
C ALA A 234 22.55 -20.20 -6.97
N LYS A 235 22.06 -21.46 -6.94
CA LYS A 235 22.79 -22.59 -7.53
C LYS A 235 22.92 -22.46 -9.04
N THR A 236 21.87 -22.02 -9.75
CA THR A 236 21.96 -21.75 -11.18
C THR A 236 22.96 -20.64 -11.47
N PHE A 237 22.95 -19.53 -10.72
CA PHE A 237 23.95 -18.47 -10.83
C PHE A 237 25.38 -19.02 -10.67
N LEU A 238 25.64 -19.80 -9.62
CA LEU A 238 26.98 -20.33 -9.32
C LEU A 238 27.48 -21.32 -10.38
N LYS A 239 26.56 -22.08 -10.99
CA LYS A 239 26.89 -23.11 -11.97
C LYS A 239 27.00 -22.55 -13.40
N ASP A 240 26.03 -21.74 -13.80
CA ASP A 240 25.80 -21.35 -15.18
C ASP A 240 26.09 -19.85 -15.44
N GLY A 241 26.28 -19.04 -14.40
CA GLY A 241 26.61 -17.62 -14.49
C GLY A 241 25.44 -16.70 -14.86
N CYS A 242 24.19 -17.18 -14.85
CA CYS A 242 23.00 -16.37 -15.14
C CYS A 242 22.71 -15.32 -14.05
N CYS A 243 22.08 -14.19 -14.37
CA CYS A 243 21.70 -13.19 -13.38
C CYS A 243 20.36 -13.54 -12.69
N PRO A 244 20.33 -13.81 -11.37
CA PRO A 244 19.09 -14.12 -10.67
C PRO A 244 18.36 -12.84 -10.27
N LEU A 245 17.08 -12.76 -10.66
CA LEU A 245 16.19 -11.62 -10.38
C LEU A 245 14.92 -12.08 -9.65
N TYR A 246 14.19 -11.10 -9.10
CA TYR A 246 12.91 -11.31 -8.43
C TYR A 246 11.87 -11.92 -9.38
N GLY A 247 10.97 -12.74 -8.82
CA GLY A 247 9.94 -13.42 -9.58
C GLY A 247 10.44 -14.66 -10.33
N GLU A 248 11.48 -15.32 -9.80
CA GLU A 248 12.02 -16.58 -10.35
C GLU A 248 12.61 -16.40 -11.77
N ILE A 249 13.10 -15.20 -12.07
CA ILE A 249 13.69 -14.85 -13.37
C ILE A 249 15.20 -15.06 -13.33
N GLU A 250 15.74 -15.70 -14.37
CA GLU A 250 17.17 -15.91 -14.58
C GLU A 250 17.54 -15.39 -15.97
N LEU A 251 18.27 -14.28 -16.04
CA LEU A 251 18.71 -13.71 -17.32
C LEU A 251 20.04 -14.31 -17.75
N ALA A 252 20.20 -14.61 -19.04
CA ALA A 252 21.49 -14.96 -19.59
C ALA A 252 22.49 -13.80 -19.37
N TRP A 253 23.66 -14.12 -18.82
CA TRP A 253 24.69 -13.13 -18.53
C TRP A 253 26.05 -13.62 -19.05
N PRO A 254 26.42 -13.23 -20.27
CA PRO A 254 27.72 -13.59 -20.83
C PRO A 254 28.86 -13.01 -19.98
N TYR A 255 29.93 -13.78 -19.76
CA TYR A 255 31.07 -13.38 -18.90
C TYR A 255 31.76 -12.07 -19.32
N ALA A 256 31.69 -11.71 -20.60
CA ALA A 256 32.28 -10.48 -21.14
C ALA A 256 31.35 -9.26 -21.01
N ALA A 257 30.07 -9.47 -20.69
CA ALA A 257 29.08 -8.41 -20.63
C ALA A 257 29.05 -7.78 -19.22
N PRO A 258 29.15 -6.44 -19.09
CA PRO A 258 29.09 -5.78 -17.78
C PRO A 258 27.70 -5.85 -17.14
N LEU A 259 26.68 -6.20 -17.92
CA LEU A 259 25.30 -6.46 -17.51
C LEU A 259 24.68 -7.57 -18.35
N PRO A 260 23.60 -8.20 -17.86
CA PRO A 260 22.74 -9.03 -18.69
C PRO A 260 22.17 -8.21 -19.86
N PRO A 261 22.31 -8.65 -21.12
CA PRO A 261 21.83 -7.91 -22.29
C PRO A 261 20.34 -7.56 -22.23
N ASP A 262 19.53 -8.48 -21.70
CA ASP A 262 18.07 -8.32 -21.62
C ASP A 262 17.61 -7.52 -20.41
N LEU A 263 18.52 -7.06 -19.55
CA LEU A 263 18.16 -6.36 -18.32
C LEU A 263 17.26 -5.13 -18.57
N SER A 264 17.48 -4.40 -19.66
CA SER A 264 16.72 -3.18 -19.99
C SER A 264 15.35 -3.42 -20.63
N THR A 265 15.04 -4.67 -21.01
CA THR A 265 13.85 -5.00 -21.80
C THR A 265 12.55 -4.94 -21.00
N VAL A 266 12.61 -5.22 -19.70
CA VAL A 266 11.45 -5.24 -18.81
C VAL A 266 11.71 -4.36 -17.57
N GLY A 267 10.74 -3.52 -17.22
CA GLY A 267 10.84 -2.62 -16.06
C GLY A 267 11.09 -3.34 -14.73
N THR A 268 10.50 -4.50 -14.52
CA THR A 268 10.70 -5.31 -13.31
C THR A 268 12.12 -5.88 -13.21
N TYR A 269 12.80 -6.16 -14.33
CA TYR A 269 14.19 -6.62 -14.31
C TYR A 269 15.12 -5.49 -13.86
N ARG A 270 14.92 -4.30 -14.42
CA ARG A 270 15.64 -3.06 -14.05
C ARG A 270 15.44 -2.73 -12.58
N PHE A 271 14.19 -2.77 -12.11
CA PHE A 271 13.85 -2.63 -10.70
C PHE A 271 14.59 -3.66 -9.83
N SER A 272 14.52 -4.94 -10.17
CA SER A 272 15.13 -6.01 -9.39
C SER A 272 16.65 -5.89 -9.30
N TRP A 273 17.30 -5.49 -10.40
CA TRP A 273 18.75 -5.22 -10.41
C TRP A 273 19.11 -4.05 -9.49
N HIS A 274 18.44 -2.91 -9.65
CA HIS A 274 18.74 -1.72 -8.85
C HIS A 274 18.31 -1.86 -7.39
N SER A 275 17.47 -2.83 -7.04
CA SER A 275 17.10 -3.19 -5.66
C SER A 275 18.12 -4.16 -5.01
N LEU A 276 19.17 -4.55 -5.74
CA LEU A 276 20.18 -5.54 -5.30
C LEU A 276 19.60 -6.91 -4.94
N HIS A 277 18.51 -7.33 -5.60
CA HIS A 277 17.97 -8.67 -5.44
C HIS A 277 18.96 -9.79 -5.79
N PRO A 278 19.81 -9.68 -6.84
CA PRO A 278 20.85 -10.69 -7.05
C PRO A 278 21.75 -10.90 -5.83
N ALA A 279 22.15 -9.82 -5.15
CA ALA A 279 22.96 -9.89 -3.95
C ALA A 279 22.17 -10.52 -2.78
N ILE A 280 20.91 -10.11 -2.59
CA ILE A 280 20.02 -10.70 -1.56
C ILE A 280 19.89 -12.22 -1.75
N ILE A 281 19.63 -12.67 -2.98
CA ILE A 281 19.46 -14.09 -3.31
C ILE A 281 20.70 -14.88 -2.88
N LEU A 282 21.89 -14.37 -3.21
CA LEU A 282 23.17 -15.00 -2.86
C LEU A 282 23.44 -14.97 -1.34
N MET A 283 23.15 -13.86 -0.66
CA MET A 283 23.33 -13.75 0.80
C MET A 283 22.40 -14.68 1.58
N VAL A 284 21.13 -14.78 1.18
CA VAL A 284 20.16 -15.70 1.79
C VAL A 284 20.58 -17.15 1.56
N HIS A 285 20.99 -17.50 0.34
CA HIS A 285 21.51 -18.84 0.04
C HIS A 285 22.74 -19.19 0.87
N ALA A 286 23.70 -18.27 1.01
CA ALA A 286 24.87 -18.46 1.86
C ALA A 286 24.50 -18.71 3.32
N ARG A 287 23.53 -17.94 3.88
CA ARG A 287 23.05 -18.17 5.25
C ARG A 287 22.38 -19.53 5.42
N ASP A 288 21.60 -19.97 4.44
CA ASP A 288 20.87 -21.24 4.50
C ASP A 288 21.78 -22.46 4.32
N SER A 289 22.82 -22.34 3.48
CA SER A 289 23.75 -23.44 3.16
C SER A 289 24.99 -23.48 4.03
N GLY A 290 25.39 -22.35 4.63
CA GLY A 290 26.68 -22.16 5.26
C GLY A 290 27.85 -21.98 4.27
N GLU A 291 27.57 -21.87 2.97
CA GLU A 291 28.60 -21.71 1.94
C GLU A 291 29.13 -20.28 1.86
N LEU A 292 30.45 -20.15 1.75
CA LEU A 292 31.13 -18.85 1.64
C LEU A 292 31.15 -18.32 0.19
N ALA A 293 31.18 -19.22 -0.81
CA ALA A 293 31.31 -18.86 -2.22
C ALA A 293 30.27 -17.82 -2.71
N PRO A 294 28.96 -17.94 -2.39
CA PRO A 294 27.96 -16.96 -2.82
C PRO A 294 28.19 -15.56 -2.26
N LEU A 295 28.84 -15.43 -1.09
CA LEU A 295 29.10 -14.12 -0.47
C LEU A 295 30.11 -13.29 -1.25
N PHE A 296 31.08 -13.91 -1.92
CA PHE A 296 32.01 -13.19 -2.80
C PHE A 296 31.26 -12.57 -3.98
N ALA A 297 30.38 -13.33 -4.63
CA ALA A 297 29.56 -12.83 -5.73
C ALA A 297 28.57 -11.76 -5.25
N ALA A 298 27.92 -11.94 -4.09
CA ALA A 298 27.04 -10.93 -3.51
C ALA A 298 27.78 -9.60 -3.27
N ARG A 299 28.99 -9.67 -2.70
CA ARG A 299 29.84 -8.50 -2.46
C ARG A 299 30.24 -7.81 -3.77
N GLU A 300 30.53 -8.58 -4.80
CA GLU A 300 30.84 -8.06 -6.13
C GLU A 300 29.64 -7.31 -6.72
N MET A 301 28.42 -7.85 -6.62
CA MET A 301 27.20 -7.17 -7.08
C MET A 301 26.98 -5.83 -6.38
N VAL A 302 27.14 -5.79 -5.06
CA VAL A 302 27.05 -4.54 -4.27
C VAL A 302 28.14 -3.56 -4.71
N THR A 303 29.38 -4.02 -4.86
CA THR A 303 30.52 -3.18 -5.29
C THR A 303 30.27 -2.58 -6.67
N ASN A 304 29.86 -3.39 -7.64
CA ASN A 304 29.59 -2.97 -9.01
C ASN A 304 28.47 -1.92 -9.06
N TRP A 305 27.39 -2.14 -8.29
CA TRP A 305 26.31 -1.16 -8.20
C TRP A 305 26.79 0.16 -7.58
N LEU A 306 27.58 0.11 -6.50
CA LEU A 306 28.13 1.32 -5.89
C LEU A 306 28.98 2.13 -6.89
N GLU A 307 29.89 1.48 -7.62
CA GLU A 307 30.76 2.14 -8.60
C GLU A 307 29.99 2.80 -9.74
N ARG A 308 28.92 2.15 -10.18
CA ARG A 308 28.18 2.55 -11.38
C ARG A 308 27.05 3.52 -11.09
N SER A 309 26.32 3.30 -10.00
CA SER A 309 25.02 3.93 -9.74
C SER A 309 25.02 4.89 -8.56
N TYR A 310 25.98 4.75 -7.62
CA TYR A 310 26.08 5.60 -6.43
C TYR A 310 27.17 6.66 -6.55
N PHE A 311 28.40 6.25 -6.84
CA PHE A 311 29.54 7.17 -6.97
C PHE A 311 29.53 7.95 -8.29
N LYS A 312 28.62 7.59 -9.20
CA LYS A 312 28.38 8.27 -10.47
C LYS A 312 26.87 8.27 -10.75
N PRO A 313 26.35 9.30 -11.42
CA PRO A 313 24.98 9.27 -11.92
C PRO A 313 24.74 8.07 -12.84
N ASP A 314 23.73 7.26 -12.52
CA ASP A 314 23.32 6.15 -13.39
C ASP A 314 22.53 6.66 -14.60
N GLY A 315 22.76 6.06 -15.77
CA GLY A 315 21.95 6.29 -16.98
C GLY A 315 20.49 5.83 -16.79
N ASP A 316 20.25 4.84 -15.94
CA ASP A 316 18.92 4.41 -15.53
C ASP A 316 18.48 5.09 -14.22
N LYS A 317 18.47 6.42 -14.23
CA LYS A 317 18.10 7.24 -13.05
C LYS A 317 16.78 6.82 -12.41
N LYS A 318 15.78 6.45 -13.23
CA LYS A 318 14.45 6.08 -12.76
C LYS A 318 14.50 4.85 -11.85
N PHE A 319 15.12 3.75 -12.29
CA PHE A 319 15.12 2.53 -11.50
C PHE A 319 16.24 2.51 -10.44
N ALA A 320 17.37 3.19 -10.69
CA ALA A 320 18.41 3.37 -9.68
C ALA A 320 17.89 4.04 -8.41
N TRP A 321 16.96 5.00 -8.55
CA TRP A 321 16.41 5.78 -7.44
C TRP A 321 14.89 5.65 -7.30
N TYR A 322 14.33 4.54 -7.78
CA TYR A 322 12.93 4.22 -7.54
C TYR A 322 12.71 4.03 -6.04
N ASP A 323 11.66 4.62 -5.47
CA ASP A 323 11.47 4.71 -4.01
C ASP A 323 11.45 3.35 -3.31
N HIS A 324 10.65 2.41 -3.81
CA HIS A 324 10.59 1.04 -3.33
C HIS A 324 11.93 0.32 -3.50
N GLY A 325 12.56 0.41 -4.67
CA GLY A 325 13.82 -0.29 -4.94
C GLY A 325 14.99 0.27 -4.13
N THR A 326 14.95 1.56 -3.80
CA THR A 326 15.91 2.22 -2.92
C THR A 326 15.80 1.69 -1.48
N ALA A 327 14.59 1.40 -1.01
CA ALA A 327 14.36 0.82 0.30
C ALA A 327 14.87 -0.63 0.38
N GLU A 328 14.53 -1.48 -0.60
CA GLU A 328 15.01 -2.87 -0.62
C GLU A 328 16.54 -2.96 -0.78
N ARG A 329 17.12 -2.06 -1.59
CA ARG A 329 18.57 -1.93 -1.71
C ARG A 329 19.24 -1.57 -0.39
N LEU A 330 18.64 -0.69 0.41
CA LEU A 330 19.17 -0.34 1.73
C LEU A 330 19.21 -1.57 2.65
N LEU A 331 18.17 -2.40 2.64
CA LEU A 331 18.17 -3.68 3.38
C LEU A 331 19.30 -4.60 2.91
N ALA A 332 19.53 -4.71 1.59
CA ALA A 332 20.65 -5.49 1.04
C ALA A 332 22.00 -4.96 1.53
N MET A 333 22.19 -3.64 1.58
CA MET A 333 23.42 -3.02 2.07
C MET A 333 23.64 -3.27 3.57
N VAL A 334 22.58 -3.21 4.39
CA VAL A 334 22.64 -3.52 5.83
C VAL A 334 23.06 -4.98 6.08
N LEU A 335 22.55 -5.93 5.28
CA LEU A 335 22.99 -7.33 5.37
C LEU A 335 24.45 -7.51 4.92
N MET A 336 24.84 -6.85 3.83
CA MET A 336 26.22 -6.85 3.36
C MET A 336 27.18 -6.25 4.41
N TRP A 337 26.72 -5.25 5.16
CA TRP A 337 27.47 -4.69 6.29
C TRP A 337 27.67 -5.74 7.39
N ALA A 338 26.62 -6.45 7.78
CA ALA A 338 26.71 -7.52 8.79
C ALA A 338 27.70 -8.62 8.37
N ILE A 339 27.60 -9.08 7.11
CA ILE A 339 28.52 -10.05 6.50
C ILE A 339 29.95 -9.51 6.49
N GLY A 340 30.13 -8.24 6.15
CA GLY A 340 31.45 -7.61 6.11
C GLY A 340 32.10 -7.49 7.50
N VAL A 341 31.30 -7.27 8.55
CA VAL A 341 31.79 -7.32 9.95
C VAL A 341 32.18 -8.74 10.33
N GLU A 342 31.32 -9.72 10.05
CA GLU A 342 31.55 -11.14 10.35
C GLU A 342 32.82 -11.68 9.68
N HIS A 343 32.97 -11.43 8.38
CA HIS A 343 34.09 -11.92 7.56
C HIS A 343 35.26 -10.94 7.45
N ARG A 344 35.24 -9.82 8.19
CA ARG A 344 36.32 -8.82 8.26
C ARG A 344 36.73 -8.29 6.88
N PHE A 345 35.75 -7.82 6.11
CA PHE A 345 36.03 -7.16 4.84
C PHE A 345 36.93 -5.93 5.02
N ASP A 346 37.65 -5.56 3.97
CA ASP A 346 38.63 -4.48 4.04
C ASP A 346 37.99 -3.13 4.37
N HIS A 347 38.77 -2.28 5.02
CA HIS A 347 38.36 -0.96 5.46
C HIS A 347 37.80 -0.11 4.31
N ARG A 348 38.39 -0.16 3.12
CA ARG A 348 37.94 0.65 1.98
C ARG A 348 36.52 0.27 1.57
N PHE A 349 36.21 -1.01 1.41
CA PHE A 349 34.86 -1.46 1.10
C PHE A 349 33.87 -1.08 2.20
N MET A 350 34.21 -1.35 3.46
CA MET A 350 33.32 -1.11 4.60
C MET A 350 32.99 0.38 4.77
N THR A 351 33.97 1.27 4.65
CA THR A 351 33.75 2.73 4.71
C THR A 351 32.84 3.22 3.59
N ARG A 352 33.00 2.70 2.37
CA ARG A 352 32.15 3.05 1.23
C ARG A 352 30.71 2.57 1.40
N LEU A 353 30.54 1.32 1.85
CA LEU A 353 29.24 0.73 2.13
C LEU A 353 28.51 1.47 3.24
N ARG A 354 29.19 1.77 4.35
CA ARG A 354 28.63 2.53 5.48
C ARG A 354 28.17 3.93 5.06
N ASN A 355 28.96 4.63 4.26
CA ASN A 355 28.53 5.92 3.70
C ASN A 355 27.30 5.78 2.79
N ALA A 356 27.25 4.74 1.96
CA ALA A 356 26.07 4.48 1.13
C ALA A 356 24.82 4.20 1.99
N ILE A 357 24.92 3.34 3.03
CA ILE A 357 23.84 3.06 3.99
C ILE A 357 23.34 4.36 4.62
N PHE A 358 24.27 5.19 5.14
CA PHE A 358 23.94 6.47 5.75
C PHE A 358 23.17 7.38 4.78
N ARG A 359 23.68 7.59 3.56
CA ARG A 359 23.03 8.48 2.59
C ARG A 359 21.69 7.94 2.09
N HIS A 360 21.52 6.63 2.01
CA HIS A 360 20.22 6.02 1.71
C HIS A 360 19.23 6.22 2.87
N GLY A 361 19.65 6.05 4.12
CA GLY A 361 18.81 6.36 5.30
C GLY A 361 18.37 7.83 5.31
N GLN A 362 19.30 8.76 5.06
CA GLN A 362 19.02 10.19 4.91
C GLN A 362 18.03 10.49 3.77
N LEU A 363 18.11 9.74 2.66
CA LEU A 363 17.15 9.86 1.56
C LEU A 363 15.76 9.34 1.95
N LEU A 364 15.67 8.17 2.61
CA LEU A 364 14.38 7.57 3.00
C LEU A 364 13.65 8.36 4.09
N VAL A 365 14.38 8.99 5.03
CA VAL A 365 13.75 9.85 6.04
C VAL A 365 13.23 11.17 5.42
N SER A 366 13.76 11.60 4.28
CA SER A 366 13.36 12.87 3.65
C SER A 366 11.91 12.86 3.17
N GLU A 367 11.13 13.84 3.59
CA GLU A 367 9.75 14.05 3.12
C GLU A 367 9.68 14.21 1.60
N LEU A 368 10.73 14.75 0.96
CA LEU A 368 10.83 14.90 -0.49
C LEU A 368 10.74 13.56 -1.23
N PHE A 369 11.29 12.50 -0.65
CA PHE A 369 11.40 11.19 -1.30
C PHE A 369 10.29 10.22 -0.90
N TYR A 370 9.59 10.50 0.20
CA TYR A 370 8.55 9.63 0.75
C TYR A 370 7.37 9.43 -0.22
N SER A 371 7.14 8.19 -0.67
CA SER A 371 6.20 7.82 -1.75
C SER A 371 6.34 8.66 -3.04
N SER A 372 7.52 9.20 -3.33
CA SER A 372 7.70 10.21 -4.39
C SER A 372 7.42 9.71 -5.81
N HIS A 373 7.39 8.41 -6.05
CA HIS A 373 7.05 7.82 -7.35
C HIS A 373 5.59 7.39 -7.46
N GLN A 374 4.77 7.72 -6.46
CA GLN A 374 3.35 7.38 -6.39
C GLN A 374 2.46 8.61 -6.52
N LEU A 375 1.23 8.40 -6.98
CA LEU A 375 0.22 9.44 -7.12
C LEU A 375 -0.36 9.94 -5.79
N SER A 376 -0.15 9.16 -4.72
CA SER A 376 -0.66 9.44 -3.38
C SER A 376 0.43 9.15 -2.35
N ARG A 377 0.39 9.90 -1.25
CA ARG A 377 1.20 9.62 -0.05
C ARG A 377 0.90 8.24 0.53
N TYR A 378 -0.38 7.88 0.58
CA TYR A 378 -0.86 6.63 1.15
C TYR A 378 -0.79 5.53 0.11
N HIS A 379 0.27 4.73 0.21
CA HIS A 379 0.62 3.69 -0.76
C HIS A 379 1.60 2.71 -0.10
N ASN A 380 1.57 1.44 -0.50
CA ASN A 380 2.47 0.42 0.04
C ASN A 380 3.97 0.72 -0.17
N HIS A 381 4.35 1.63 -1.09
CA HIS A 381 5.75 2.02 -1.33
C HIS A 381 6.34 2.75 -0.12
N ALA A 382 5.54 3.60 0.52
CA ALA A 382 5.90 4.25 1.78
C ALA A 382 6.27 3.22 2.85
N TRP A 383 5.57 2.08 2.88
CA TRP A 383 5.77 1.07 3.91
C TRP A 383 7.15 0.40 3.75
N PHE A 384 7.57 0.13 2.51
CA PHE A 384 8.93 -0.36 2.26
C PHE A 384 9.99 0.64 2.74
N GLN A 385 9.79 1.94 2.49
CA GLN A 385 10.72 2.98 2.93
C GLN A 385 10.85 3.03 4.45
N ASP A 386 9.72 3.05 5.17
CA ASP A 386 9.72 3.08 6.63
C ASP A 386 10.31 1.80 7.22
N ILE A 387 9.96 0.62 6.70
CA ILE A 387 10.50 -0.67 7.19
C ILE A 387 12.01 -0.75 6.99
N ALA A 388 12.51 -0.34 5.82
CA ALA A 388 13.95 -0.30 5.56
C ALA A 388 14.66 0.70 6.48
N LEU A 389 14.03 1.84 6.76
CA LEU A 389 14.55 2.85 7.69
C LEU A 389 14.58 2.32 9.13
N MET A 390 13.53 1.63 9.60
CA MET A 390 13.51 0.96 10.92
C MET A 390 14.64 -0.05 11.04
N ALA A 391 14.77 -0.97 10.07
CA ALA A 391 15.83 -1.99 10.08
C ALA A 391 17.22 -1.35 10.09
N THR A 392 17.42 -0.28 9.32
CA THR A 392 18.69 0.47 9.27
C THR A 392 18.99 1.15 10.60
N SER A 393 18.02 1.81 11.22
CA SER A 393 18.18 2.43 12.54
C SER A 393 18.55 1.41 13.62
N LEU A 394 17.97 0.21 13.56
CA LEU A 394 18.25 -0.85 14.52
C LEU A 394 19.60 -1.54 14.27
N ALA A 395 20.05 -1.57 13.01
CA ALA A 395 21.35 -2.11 12.62
C ALA A 395 22.52 -1.15 12.87
N MET A 396 22.30 0.14 12.64
CA MET A 396 23.31 1.20 12.69
C MET A 396 23.08 2.10 13.91
N LYS A 397 22.95 1.51 15.11
CA LYS A 397 22.63 2.24 16.36
C LYS A 397 23.67 3.31 16.74
N ASP A 398 24.87 3.22 16.19
CA ASP A 398 25.95 4.16 16.37
C ASP A 398 25.81 5.42 15.49
N PHE A 399 24.88 5.43 14.55
CA PHE A 399 24.52 6.66 13.84
C PHE A 399 23.79 7.61 14.81
N PRO A 400 24.23 8.86 14.98
CA PRO A 400 23.56 9.80 15.88
C PRO A 400 22.08 10.06 15.54
N CYS A 401 21.72 9.85 14.27
CA CYS A 401 20.36 10.00 13.74
C CYS A 401 19.49 8.73 13.82
N ALA A 402 20.03 7.58 14.23
CA ALA A 402 19.32 6.30 14.19
C ALA A 402 17.99 6.32 14.96
N GLU A 403 17.97 6.87 16.17
CA GLU A 403 16.76 6.94 16.99
C GLU A 403 15.71 7.87 16.36
N HIS A 404 16.13 9.01 15.82
CA HIS A 404 15.22 9.92 15.12
C HIS A 404 14.58 9.23 13.89
N TRP A 405 15.40 8.57 13.08
CA TRP A 405 14.93 7.82 11.91
C TRP A 405 13.95 6.70 12.29
N LEU A 406 14.20 6.00 13.40
CA LEU A 406 13.32 4.95 13.91
C LEU A 406 11.97 5.53 14.33
N ASP A 407 11.97 6.61 15.10
CA ASP A 407 10.74 7.28 15.54
C ASP A 407 9.93 7.78 14.32
N THR A 408 10.61 8.39 13.34
CA THR A 408 9.97 8.88 12.09
C THR A 408 9.35 7.73 11.30
N ALA A 409 10.07 6.62 11.12
CA ALA A 409 9.55 5.47 10.39
C ALA A 409 8.33 4.84 11.08
N ILE A 410 8.37 4.69 12.41
CA ILE A 410 7.25 4.15 13.19
C ILE A 410 6.03 5.08 13.09
N SER A 411 6.24 6.39 13.23
CA SER A 411 5.18 7.39 13.13
C SER A 411 4.54 7.40 11.74
N ARG A 412 5.35 7.41 10.67
CA ARG A 412 4.87 7.39 9.28
C ARG A 412 4.13 6.10 8.93
N LEU A 413 4.64 4.94 9.35
CA LEU A 413 3.95 3.68 9.10
C LEU A 413 2.63 3.58 9.88
N THR A 414 2.59 4.15 11.08
CA THR A 414 1.34 4.24 11.87
C THR A 414 0.31 5.12 11.15
N ASP A 415 0.70 6.30 10.68
CA ASP A 415 -0.14 7.20 9.85
C ASP A 415 -0.66 6.48 8.59
N GLN A 416 0.19 5.72 7.90
CA GLN A 416 -0.24 4.91 6.76
C GLN A 416 -1.30 3.87 7.15
N MET A 417 -1.11 3.15 8.27
CA MET A 417 -2.04 2.13 8.73
C MET A 417 -3.39 2.73 9.15
N GLU A 418 -3.41 3.90 9.77
CA GLU A 418 -4.65 4.58 10.14
C GLU A 418 -5.53 4.91 8.93
N GLN A 419 -4.91 5.16 7.77
CA GLN A 419 -5.64 5.44 6.52
C GLN A 419 -5.96 4.18 5.70
N LEU A 420 -5.09 3.17 5.73
CA LEU A 420 -5.15 2.03 4.82
C LEU A 420 -5.60 0.72 5.47
N ILE A 421 -5.77 0.68 6.80
CA ILE A 421 -6.24 -0.47 7.55
C ILE A 421 -7.51 -0.10 8.30
N VAL A 422 -8.58 -0.83 8.04
CA VAL A 422 -9.78 -0.79 8.88
C VAL A 422 -9.78 -1.97 9.83
N ARG A 423 -10.02 -1.71 11.12
CA ARG A 423 -10.20 -2.77 12.13
C ARG A 423 -11.68 -3.00 12.39
N ASP A 424 -12.12 -4.24 12.28
CA ASP A 424 -13.52 -4.62 12.39
C ASP A 424 -13.68 -6.03 12.99
N ASN A 425 -14.48 -6.15 14.04
CA ASN A 425 -14.76 -7.40 14.77
C ASN A 425 -13.53 -8.31 15.01
N GLY A 426 -12.40 -7.73 15.43
CA GLY A 426 -11.17 -8.46 15.75
C GLY A 426 -10.27 -8.80 14.55
N TYR A 427 -10.62 -8.30 13.37
CA TYR A 427 -9.83 -8.38 12.15
C TYR A 427 -9.25 -7.02 11.78
N ALA A 428 -8.08 -7.03 11.14
CA ALA A 428 -7.54 -5.89 10.41
C ALA A 428 -7.67 -6.18 8.92
N VAL A 429 -8.21 -5.23 8.15
CA VAL A 429 -8.47 -5.37 6.73
C VAL A 429 -7.80 -4.23 5.97
N PHE A 430 -6.91 -4.57 5.04
CA PHE A 430 -6.37 -3.62 4.07
C PHE A 430 -7.44 -3.16 3.08
N VAL A 431 -7.60 -1.86 2.93
CA VAL A 431 -8.79 -1.24 2.30
C VAL A 431 -8.80 -1.25 0.77
N GLU A 432 -7.72 -1.69 0.11
CA GLU A 432 -7.58 -1.65 -1.36
C GLU A 432 -8.38 -2.75 -2.10
N ASN A 433 -9.50 -3.25 -1.54
CA ASN A 433 -10.47 -4.08 -2.27
C ASN A 433 -9.90 -5.31 -3.02
N SER A 434 -8.75 -5.84 -2.60
CA SER A 434 -8.13 -7.02 -3.20
C SER A 434 -7.49 -7.89 -2.13
N ILE A 435 -7.95 -9.14 -2.02
CA ILE A 435 -7.35 -10.10 -1.10
C ILE A 435 -5.92 -10.49 -1.51
N GLY A 436 -5.61 -10.43 -2.82
CA GLY A 436 -4.25 -10.60 -3.33
C GLY A 436 -3.29 -9.55 -2.75
N TYR A 437 -3.67 -8.27 -2.83
CA TYR A 437 -2.87 -7.17 -2.27
C TYR A 437 -2.84 -7.22 -0.73
N HIS A 438 -3.95 -7.56 -0.08
CA HIS A 438 -3.99 -7.79 1.37
C HIS A 438 -2.96 -8.84 1.82
N CYS A 439 -2.91 -10.00 1.13
CA CYS A 439 -1.91 -11.03 1.43
C CYS A 439 -0.47 -10.56 1.12
N GLY A 440 -0.31 -9.69 0.12
CA GLY A 440 0.96 -9.05 -0.20
C GLY A 440 1.50 -8.22 0.96
N VAL A 441 0.67 -7.33 1.51
CA VAL A 441 1.08 -6.40 2.57
C VAL A 441 1.19 -7.05 3.95
N GLN A 442 0.49 -8.17 4.20
CA GLN A 442 0.57 -8.91 5.47
C GLN A 442 2.02 -9.18 5.90
N ARG A 443 2.85 -9.67 4.97
CA ARG A 443 4.26 -10.00 5.25
C ARG A 443 5.09 -8.77 5.64
N LEU A 444 4.79 -7.62 5.05
CA LEU A 444 5.46 -6.35 5.37
C LEU A 444 5.12 -5.92 6.79
N VAL A 445 3.85 -5.97 7.16
CA VAL A 445 3.40 -5.52 8.48
C VAL A 445 3.84 -6.48 9.58
N GLU A 446 3.86 -7.80 9.32
CA GLU A 446 4.49 -8.77 10.22
C GLU A 446 5.95 -8.41 10.49
N PHE A 447 6.74 -8.15 9.43
CA PHE A 447 8.15 -7.77 9.56
C PHE A 447 8.32 -6.44 10.32
N ALA A 448 7.52 -5.43 10.01
CA ALA A 448 7.51 -4.17 10.76
C ALA A 448 7.18 -4.40 12.25
N GLY A 449 6.21 -5.27 12.55
CA GLY A 449 5.85 -5.63 13.92
C GLY A 449 6.99 -6.30 14.68
N GLU A 450 7.73 -7.22 14.04
CA GLU A 450 8.91 -7.84 14.64
C GLU A 450 10.03 -6.81 14.92
N LEU A 451 10.26 -5.85 14.01
CA LEU A 451 11.23 -4.76 14.22
C LEU A 451 10.83 -3.84 15.38
N VAL A 452 9.56 -3.47 15.47
CA VAL A 452 9.03 -2.63 16.56
C VAL A 452 9.14 -3.33 17.92
N LEU A 453 8.81 -4.63 17.97
CA LEU A 453 8.98 -5.43 19.19
C LEU A 453 10.46 -5.54 19.58
N PHE A 454 11.35 -5.75 18.63
CA PHE A 454 12.79 -5.76 18.86
C PHE A 454 13.31 -4.39 19.34
N ALA A 455 12.71 -3.30 18.87
CA ALA A 455 13.03 -1.94 19.29
C ALA A 455 12.48 -1.57 20.67
N GLU A 456 11.63 -2.41 21.27
CA GLU A 456 10.92 -2.14 22.52
C GLU A 456 10.11 -0.82 22.47
N LYS A 457 9.59 -0.48 21.28
CA LYS A 457 8.76 0.72 21.09
C LYS A 457 7.28 0.38 21.21
N ASP A 458 6.52 1.24 21.88
CA ASP A 458 5.06 1.12 21.94
C ASP A 458 4.44 1.56 20.60
N SER A 459 3.61 0.71 20.02
CA SER A 459 2.94 0.95 18.74
C SER A 459 1.85 -0.07 18.48
N VAL A 460 0.87 0.31 17.65
CA VAL A 460 -0.19 -0.59 17.16
C VAL A 460 0.31 -1.57 16.09
N ILE A 461 1.45 -1.31 15.46
CA ILE A 461 2.00 -2.08 14.32
C ILE A 461 2.09 -3.58 14.62
N PRO A 462 2.66 -4.06 15.75
CA PRO A 462 2.73 -5.50 16.03
C PRO A 462 1.37 -6.16 16.22
N THR A 463 0.38 -5.41 16.70
CA THR A 463 -1.01 -5.89 16.85
C THR A 463 -1.66 -6.06 15.48
N ILE A 464 -1.54 -5.06 14.60
CA ILE A 464 -2.06 -5.13 13.22
C ILE A 464 -1.38 -6.28 12.45
N GLY A 465 -0.06 -6.47 12.64
CA GLY A 465 0.67 -7.59 12.04
C GLY A 465 0.15 -8.97 12.44
N LYS A 466 -0.48 -9.11 13.62
CA LYS A 466 -1.14 -10.35 14.06
C LYS A 466 -2.59 -10.46 13.58
N GLU A 467 -3.28 -9.34 13.37
CA GLU A 467 -4.69 -9.29 12.98
C GLU A 467 -4.90 -9.45 11.47
N LEU A 468 -4.01 -8.92 10.62
CA LEU A 468 -4.06 -9.09 9.16
C LEU A 468 -4.08 -10.57 8.72
N PRO A 469 -3.18 -11.45 9.20
CA PRO A 469 -3.22 -12.88 8.89
C PRO A 469 -4.52 -13.57 9.28
N ARG A 470 -5.17 -13.11 10.37
CA ARG A 470 -6.45 -13.68 10.81
C ARG A 470 -7.53 -13.43 9.77
N PHE A 471 -7.58 -12.23 9.18
CA PHE A 471 -8.55 -11.94 8.12
C PHE A 471 -8.25 -12.77 6.87
N SER A 472 -6.98 -12.82 6.43
CA SER A 472 -6.63 -13.58 5.24
C SER A 472 -6.90 -15.08 5.39
N GLN A 473 -6.70 -15.66 6.59
CA GLN A 473 -7.10 -17.04 6.89
C GLN A 473 -8.62 -17.19 6.98
N PHE A 474 -9.31 -16.19 7.52
CA PHE A 474 -10.77 -16.18 7.63
C PHE A 474 -11.44 -16.10 6.23
N PHE A 475 -10.92 -15.29 5.32
CA PHE A 475 -11.47 -15.07 3.98
C PHE A 475 -11.04 -16.13 2.94
N ARG A 476 -10.31 -17.16 3.35
CA ARG A 476 -9.87 -18.25 2.47
C ARG A 476 -10.85 -19.42 2.44
N TYR A 477 -10.96 -19.99 1.25
CA TYR A 477 -11.41 -21.36 1.02
C TYR A 477 -10.32 -22.37 1.43
N PRO A 478 -10.68 -23.66 1.52
CA PRO A 478 -9.71 -24.77 1.49
C PRO A 478 -8.60 -24.65 0.43
N ALA A 479 -7.52 -25.43 0.61
CA ALA A 479 -6.40 -25.52 -0.34
C ALA A 479 -5.70 -24.18 -0.65
N ASN A 480 -5.73 -23.24 0.30
CA ASN A 480 -5.14 -21.90 0.18
C ASN A 480 -5.70 -21.11 -1.02
N ARG A 481 -6.99 -21.26 -1.29
CA ARG A 481 -7.77 -20.49 -2.27
C ARG A 481 -8.64 -19.46 -1.56
N GLY A 482 -9.23 -18.52 -2.28
CA GLY A 482 -10.20 -17.57 -1.75
C GLY A 482 -10.94 -16.87 -2.89
N PRO A 483 -11.96 -16.05 -2.57
CA PRO A 483 -12.65 -15.24 -3.56
C PRO A 483 -11.66 -14.38 -4.34
N ALA A 484 -11.81 -14.30 -5.66
CA ALA A 484 -10.91 -13.54 -6.52
C ALA A 484 -11.28 -12.05 -6.62
N GLN A 485 -11.65 -11.45 -5.47
CA GLN A 485 -12.15 -10.08 -5.38
C GLN A 485 -11.14 -9.06 -5.90
N GLY A 486 -11.64 -8.10 -6.69
CA GLY A 486 -10.88 -6.97 -7.18
C GLY A 486 -9.72 -7.44 -8.06
N ASP A 487 -8.58 -6.76 -7.96
CA ASP A 487 -7.39 -7.16 -8.72
C ASP A 487 -6.69 -8.38 -8.04
N THR A 488 -7.39 -9.52 -7.97
CA THR A 488 -6.90 -10.81 -7.46
C THR A 488 -7.03 -11.89 -8.53
N PHE A 489 -5.95 -12.63 -8.79
CA PHE A 489 -6.00 -13.78 -9.70
C PHE A 489 -6.74 -14.97 -9.07
N ARG A 490 -7.63 -15.55 -9.86
CA ARG A 490 -8.39 -16.75 -9.55
C ARG A 490 -7.62 -17.99 -10.01
N ARG A 491 -7.84 -19.11 -9.33
CA ARG A 491 -7.40 -20.43 -9.81
C ARG A 491 -8.62 -21.15 -10.37
N SER A 492 -8.43 -21.93 -11.43
CA SER A 492 -9.48 -22.80 -11.97
C SER A 492 -10.06 -23.73 -10.90
N ASN A 493 -11.32 -24.11 -11.06
CA ASN A 493 -11.90 -25.19 -10.27
C ASN A 493 -11.07 -26.48 -10.42
N ALA A 494 -10.89 -27.17 -9.29
CA ALA A 494 -10.16 -28.43 -9.27
C ALA A 494 -10.98 -29.53 -9.94
N ARG A 495 -10.33 -30.56 -10.48
CA ARG A 495 -11.01 -31.68 -11.16
C ARG A 495 -10.63 -33.03 -10.55
N GLY A 496 -11.55 -33.99 -10.59
CA GLY A 496 -11.31 -35.37 -10.16
C GLY A 496 -10.69 -35.47 -8.77
N SER A 497 -9.50 -36.08 -8.69
CA SER A 497 -8.77 -36.31 -7.43
C SER A 497 -8.17 -35.05 -6.79
N GLU A 498 -8.10 -33.92 -7.51
CA GLU A 498 -7.58 -32.66 -6.96
C GLU A 498 -8.59 -31.93 -6.05
N ILE A 499 -9.87 -32.32 -6.14
CA ILE A 499 -10.95 -31.67 -5.36
C ILE A 499 -10.80 -32.06 -3.89
N GLN A 500 -10.40 -31.08 -3.08
CA GLN A 500 -10.29 -31.24 -1.64
C GLN A 500 -11.64 -31.01 -0.95
N ARG A 501 -12.43 -32.09 -0.85
CA ARG A 501 -13.65 -32.14 -0.02
C ARG A 501 -13.24 -32.25 1.44
N LEU A 502 -13.01 -31.11 2.08
CA LEU A 502 -12.60 -31.05 3.47
C LEU A 502 -13.77 -31.29 4.43
N LYS A 503 -13.45 -31.69 5.67
CA LYS A 503 -14.39 -31.90 6.79
C LYS A 503 -15.33 -30.70 7.02
N PRO A 504 -16.47 -30.83 7.69
CA PRO A 504 -17.28 -29.70 8.14
C PRO A 504 -16.45 -28.61 8.85
N TYR A 505 -16.89 -27.35 8.78
CA TYR A 505 -16.43 -26.33 9.72
C TYR A 505 -16.81 -26.74 11.14
N LEU A 506 -15.85 -26.66 12.06
CA LEU A 506 -16.07 -26.95 13.48
C LEU A 506 -16.96 -25.87 14.12
N ASP A 507 -16.71 -24.62 13.74
CA ASP A 507 -17.43 -23.44 14.25
C ASP A 507 -18.10 -22.70 13.08
N PRO A 508 -19.21 -23.22 12.53
CA PRO A 508 -19.96 -22.51 11.50
C PRO A 508 -20.55 -21.21 12.06
N ALA A 509 -20.50 -20.14 11.28
CA ALA A 509 -20.95 -18.82 11.69
C ALA A 509 -21.23 -17.91 10.50
N CYS A 510 -22.10 -16.92 10.70
CA CYS A 510 -22.18 -15.73 9.87
C CYS A 510 -21.44 -14.59 10.58
N THR A 511 -20.43 -14.02 9.92
CA THR A 511 -19.67 -12.87 10.44
C THR A 511 -19.85 -11.70 9.50
N VAL A 512 -20.38 -10.60 10.03
CA VAL A 512 -20.52 -9.33 9.32
C VAL A 512 -19.44 -8.37 9.80
N LEU A 513 -18.77 -7.72 8.86
CA LEU A 513 -17.74 -6.71 9.05
C LEU A 513 -18.25 -5.41 8.40
N PRO A 514 -19.14 -4.66 9.07
CA PRO A 514 -19.82 -3.51 8.48
C PRO A 514 -18.88 -2.36 8.16
N LYS A 515 -17.81 -2.15 8.94
CA LYS A 515 -16.79 -1.12 8.66
C LYS A 515 -15.92 -1.52 7.48
N ALA A 516 -15.57 -2.80 7.38
CA ALA A 516 -14.73 -3.29 6.28
C ALA A 516 -15.51 -3.55 4.98
N GLY A 517 -16.83 -3.70 5.05
CA GLY A 517 -17.70 -3.96 3.91
C GLY A 517 -17.73 -5.43 3.49
N TYR A 518 -17.76 -6.36 4.44
CA TYR A 518 -17.86 -7.81 4.16
C TYR A 518 -18.95 -8.48 4.99
N ALA A 519 -19.59 -9.50 4.44
CA ALA A 519 -20.30 -10.51 5.23
C ALA A 519 -19.90 -11.90 4.75
N ILE A 520 -19.49 -12.76 5.67
CA ILE A 520 -18.95 -14.09 5.36
C ILE A 520 -19.72 -15.12 6.18
N VAL A 521 -20.39 -16.02 5.47
CA VAL A 521 -21.07 -17.18 6.04
C VAL A 521 -20.19 -18.39 5.83
N LYS A 522 -19.80 -19.06 6.91
CA LYS A 522 -19.18 -20.38 6.91
C LYS A 522 -20.17 -21.37 7.49
N GLY A 523 -20.72 -22.24 6.65
CA GLY A 523 -21.73 -23.20 7.05
C GLY A 523 -21.41 -24.61 6.59
N ASN A 524 -22.28 -25.54 6.97
CA ASN A 524 -22.20 -26.95 6.62
C ASN A 524 -23.55 -27.39 6.03
N HIS A 525 -23.53 -28.24 5.01
CA HIS A 525 -24.70 -28.88 4.42
C HIS A 525 -24.34 -30.33 4.16
N ASP A 526 -25.09 -31.28 4.75
CA ASP A 526 -24.85 -32.72 4.60
C ASP A 526 -23.38 -33.15 4.85
N GLY A 527 -22.77 -32.56 5.87
CA GLY A 527 -21.36 -32.81 6.22
C GLY A 527 -20.34 -32.17 5.27
N CYS A 528 -20.78 -31.41 4.27
CA CYS A 528 -19.93 -30.66 3.35
C CYS A 528 -19.93 -29.17 3.74
N ARG A 529 -18.76 -28.56 3.82
CA ARG A 529 -18.66 -27.12 4.12
C ARG A 529 -19.12 -26.27 2.92
N PHE A 530 -19.76 -25.14 3.20
CA PHE A 530 -19.98 -24.08 2.22
C PHE A 530 -19.53 -22.73 2.77
N MET A 531 -19.16 -21.82 1.88
CA MET A 531 -18.82 -20.45 2.21
C MET A 531 -19.51 -19.49 1.24
N VAL A 532 -20.27 -18.54 1.80
CA VAL A 532 -20.83 -17.40 1.07
C VAL A 532 -20.07 -16.15 1.48
N SER A 533 -19.57 -15.38 0.52
CA SER A 533 -18.92 -14.09 0.80
C SER A 533 -19.65 -12.98 0.05
N VAL A 534 -20.17 -11.99 0.77
CA VAL A 534 -20.86 -10.81 0.23
C VAL A 534 -19.97 -9.59 0.36
N LEU A 535 -19.87 -8.81 -0.71
CA LEU A 535 -18.95 -7.68 -0.84
C LEU A 535 -19.72 -6.36 -0.80
N ALA A 536 -19.31 -5.44 0.05
CA ALA A 536 -19.78 -4.06 0.10
C ALA A 536 -18.62 -3.10 0.43
N THR A 537 -17.42 -3.44 -0.03
CA THR A 537 -16.21 -2.69 0.23
C THR A 537 -16.26 -1.34 -0.46
N SER A 538 -16.13 -0.24 0.27
CA SER A 538 -16.20 1.11 -0.31
C SER A 538 -15.35 2.10 0.49
N LEU A 539 -14.16 1.69 0.92
CA LEU A 539 -13.26 2.55 1.68
C LEU A 539 -12.18 3.21 0.82
N CYS A 540 -11.88 2.63 -0.36
CA CYS A 540 -10.83 3.10 -1.25
C CYS A 540 -11.19 2.78 -2.71
N ARG A 541 -10.67 3.58 -3.65
CA ARG A 541 -10.81 3.36 -5.10
C ARG A 541 -9.81 2.35 -5.66
N THR A 542 -8.66 2.19 -5.00
CA THR A 542 -7.55 1.35 -5.46
C THR A 542 -8.00 -0.11 -5.57
N HIS A 543 -7.69 -0.73 -6.72
CA HIS A 543 -8.07 -2.10 -7.11
C HIS A 543 -9.56 -2.46 -7.02
N LYS A 544 -10.45 -1.46 -6.83
CA LYS A 544 -11.90 -1.65 -6.74
C LYS A 544 -12.50 -1.98 -8.10
N HIS A 545 -13.41 -2.95 -8.11
CA HIS A 545 -14.31 -3.26 -9.23
C HIS A 545 -15.72 -2.71 -8.94
N GLU A 546 -16.63 -2.78 -9.90
CA GLU A 546 -18.03 -2.38 -9.74
C GLU A 546 -18.89 -3.48 -9.08
N ASP A 547 -18.37 -4.05 -7.98
CA ASP A 547 -18.82 -5.32 -7.38
C ASP A 547 -19.66 -5.16 -6.10
N ASN A 548 -20.19 -3.97 -5.81
CA ASN A 548 -20.98 -3.77 -4.59
C ASN A 548 -22.20 -4.70 -4.59
N LEU A 549 -22.40 -5.37 -3.44
CA LEU A 549 -23.38 -6.41 -3.15
C LEU A 549 -23.26 -7.69 -3.99
N SER A 550 -22.17 -7.85 -4.75
CA SER A 550 -21.78 -9.13 -5.32
C SER A 550 -21.55 -10.16 -4.21
N PHE A 551 -21.77 -11.43 -4.52
CA PHE A 551 -21.42 -12.52 -3.61
C PHE A 551 -20.77 -13.69 -4.33
N THR A 552 -20.02 -14.52 -3.62
CA THR A 552 -19.46 -15.78 -4.12
C THR A 552 -19.99 -16.95 -3.31
N LEU A 553 -20.01 -18.15 -3.92
CA LEU A 553 -20.42 -19.39 -3.27
C LEU A 553 -19.39 -20.49 -3.55
N PHE A 554 -18.73 -20.96 -2.49
CA PHE A 554 -17.91 -22.17 -2.49
C PHE A 554 -18.64 -23.29 -1.78
N PHE A 555 -18.77 -24.46 -2.39
CA PHE A 555 -19.45 -25.63 -1.82
C PHE A 555 -18.92 -26.93 -2.44
N ASP A 556 -18.84 -28.00 -1.64
CA ASP A 556 -18.34 -29.33 -2.04
C ASP A 556 -16.96 -29.31 -2.72
N GLY A 557 -16.08 -28.40 -2.30
CA GLY A 557 -14.71 -28.29 -2.84
C GLY A 557 -14.61 -27.43 -4.11
N LEU A 558 -15.70 -26.86 -4.59
CA LEU A 558 -15.80 -26.13 -5.86
C LEU A 558 -16.32 -24.70 -5.63
N GLU A 559 -15.86 -23.76 -6.45
CA GLU A 559 -16.53 -22.45 -6.57
C GLU A 559 -17.68 -22.58 -7.56
N TRP A 560 -18.91 -22.47 -7.05
CA TRP A 560 -20.14 -22.55 -7.85
C TRP A 560 -20.51 -21.21 -8.45
N LEU A 561 -20.42 -20.16 -7.64
CA LEU A 561 -20.57 -18.76 -8.07
C LEU A 561 -19.29 -18.01 -7.72
N ILE A 562 -18.72 -17.33 -8.71
CA ILE A 562 -17.36 -16.76 -8.62
C ILE A 562 -17.36 -15.24 -8.72
N ASP A 563 -16.26 -14.64 -8.29
CA ASP A 563 -15.87 -13.30 -8.71
C ASP A 563 -15.02 -13.41 -10.00
N PRO A 564 -15.13 -12.49 -10.96
CA PRO A 564 -14.59 -12.65 -12.32
C PRO A 564 -13.07 -12.62 -12.41
N SER A 565 -12.36 -12.23 -11.33
CA SER A 565 -10.91 -12.13 -11.23
C SER A 565 -10.27 -10.94 -11.96
N PHE A 566 -8.94 -10.91 -11.93
CA PHE A 566 -8.07 -9.95 -12.58
C PHE A 566 -7.44 -10.52 -13.84
N TYR A 567 -7.25 -9.67 -14.87
CA TYR A 567 -6.60 -10.06 -16.12
C TYR A 567 -5.29 -9.28 -16.37
N SER A 568 -5.36 -7.95 -16.38
CA SER A 568 -4.19 -7.06 -16.54
C SER A 568 -4.50 -5.64 -16.07
N HIS A 569 -3.46 -4.83 -15.88
CA HIS A 569 -3.57 -3.41 -15.51
C HIS A 569 -4.04 -2.50 -16.68
N GLU A 570 -4.25 -3.06 -17.88
CA GLU A 570 -4.79 -2.32 -19.02
C GLU A 570 -6.31 -2.15 -18.87
N TYR A 571 -6.75 -1.43 -17.83
CA TYR A 571 -8.16 -1.34 -17.43
C TYR A 571 -9.12 -0.81 -18.52
N LYS A 572 -8.59 -0.17 -19.56
CA LYS A 572 -9.37 0.33 -20.70
C LYS A 572 -9.51 -0.68 -21.84
N ALA A 573 -8.72 -1.75 -21.85
CA ALA A 573 -8.87 -2.81 -22.83
C ALA A 573 -10.21 -3.54 -22.60
N PRO A 574 -10.88 -4.04 -23.66
CA PRO A 574 -12.25 -4.54 -23.57
C PRO A 574 -12.49 -5.57 -22.46
N LEU A 575 -11.60 -6.57 -22.35
CA LEU A 575 -11.74 -7.64 -21.38
C LEU A 575 -11.47 -7.18 -19.92
N PRO A 576 -10.34 -6.51 -19.58
CA PRO A 576 -10.18 -5.92 -18.26
C PRO A 576 -11.32 -4.97 -17.86
N ALA A 577 -11.84 -4.17 -18.81
CA ALA A 577 -12.96 -3.28 -18.55
C ALA A 577 -14.23 -4.08 -18.20
N TYR A 578 -14.51 -5.16 -18.93
CA TYR A 578 -15.63 -6.07 -18.63
C TYR A 578 -15.49 -6.72 -17.25
N LEU A 579 -14.36 -7.36 -16.95
CA LEU A 579 -14.15 -8.07 -15.69
C LEU A 579 -14.24 -7.15 -14.46
N ARG A 580 -13.97 -5.84 -14.64
CA ARG A 580 -14.08 -4.83 -13.58
C ARG A 580 -15.48 -4.21 -13.45
N SER A 581 -16.35 -4.45 -14.42
CA SER A 581 -17.69 -3.84 -14.50
C SER A 581 -18.72 -4.67 -13.77
N ALA A 582 -19.83 -4.04 -13.33
CA ALA A 582 -20.91 -4.73 -12.64
C ALA A 582 -21.51 -5.88 -13.47
N ALA A 583 -21.33 -5.82 -14.81
CA ALA A 583 -21.76 -6.85 -15.74
C ALA A 583 -21.01 -8.20 -15.63
N ALA A 584 -19.96 -8.26 -14.81
CA ALA A 584 -19.14 -9.45 -14.56
C ALA A 584 -19.29 -10.03 -13.14
N HIS A 585 -20.17 -9.47 -12.30
CA HIS A 585 -20.32 -9.85 -10.89
C HIS A 585 -21.73 -10.36 -10.56
N ASN A 586 -21.86 -11.09 -9.44
CA ASN A 586 -23.12 -11.69 -8.99
C ASN A 586 -24.03 -10.66 -8.29
N CYS A 587 -24.46 -9.61 -8.99
CA CYS A 587 -25.22 -8.49 -8.42
C CYS A 587 -26.35 -8.01 -9.35
N LEU A 588 -27.10 -6.99 -8.89
CA LEU A 588 -27.91 -6.17 -9.78
C LEU A 588 -27.00 -5.20 -10.54
N ALA A 589 -27.14 -5.17 -11.86
CA ALA A 589 -26.36 -4.30 -12.74
C ALA A 589 -27.25 -3.50 -13.69
N LEU A 590 -26.75 -2.34 -14.10
CA LEU A 590 -27.32 -1.51 -15.17
C LEU A 590 -26.25 -1.37 -16.26
N PRO A 591 -26.11 -2.37 -17.15
CA PRO A 591 -25.04 -2.39 -18.14
C PRO A 591 -25.02 -1.11 -18.99
N GLY A 592 -23.86 -0.48 -19.10
CA GLY A 592 -23.68 0.75 -19.87
C GLY A 592 -24.03 2.05 -19.14
N ARG A 593 -24.55 1.99 -17.91
CA ARG A 593 -24.69 3.18 -17.06
C ARG A 593 -23.41 3.45 -16.27
N SER A 594 -23.20 4.72 -15.93
CA SER A 594 -22.07 5.15 -15.11
C SER A 594 -22.15 4.55 -13.71
N TYR A 595 -21.06 3.96 -13.24
CA TYR A 595 -20.90 3.41 -11.90
C TYR A 595 -19.74 4.12 -11.20
N SER A 596 -19.99 4.68 -10.01
CA SER A 596 -18.93 5.26 -9.18
C SER A 596 -18.31 4.22 -8.26
N ILE A 597 -16.98 4.16 -8.30
CA ILE A 597 -16.15 3.39 -7.35
C ILE A 597 -15.62 4.28 -6.22
N ASP A 598 -16.17 5.48 -6.02
CA ASP A 598 -15.81 6.34 -4.90
C ASP A 598 -16.09 5.67 -3.55
N SER A 599 -15.35 6.12 -2.54
CA SER A 599 -15.53 5.65 -1.17
C SER A 599 -16.86 6.14 -0.57
N GLY A 600 -17.44 5.36 0.35
CA GLY A 600 -18.63 5.70 1.11
C GLY A 600 -19.96 5.45 0.38
N LEU A 601 -19.93 4.71 -0.74
CA LEU A 601 -21.10 4.46 -1.57
C LEU A 601 -21.81 3.14 -1.28
N ALA A 602 -21.21 2.24 -0.50
CA ALA A 602 -21.80 0.94 -0.14
C ALA A 602 -21.68 0.67 1.36
N GLN A 603 -22.66 -0.06 1.89
CA GLN A 603 -22.68 -0.49 3.29
C GLN A 603 -23.33 -1.87 3.41
N ILE A 604 -22.98 -2.59 4.46
CA ILE A 604 -23.52 -3.90 4.80
C ILE A 604 -23.74 -4.00 6.30
N ASP A 605 -24.80 -4.71 6.68
CA ASP A 605 -25.17 -5.04 8.04
C ASP A 605 -25.74 -6.47 8.06
N GLY A 606 -25.96 -7.03 9.23
CA GLY A 606 -26.62 -8.31 9.37
C GLY A 606 -26.65 -8.82 10.80
N SER A 607 -27.35 -9.94 10.97
CA SER A 607 -27.54 -10.58 12.25
C SER A 607 -27.51 -12.09 12.11
N SER A 608 -27.25 -12.77 13.23
CA SER A 608 -27.39 -14.22 13.34
C SER A 608 -28.10 -14.58 14.65
N GLU A 609 -29.00 -15.54 14.58
CA GLU A 609 -29.73 -16.08 15.72
C GLU A 609 -29.78 -17.61 15.60
N GLY A 610 -29.06 -18.30 16.49
CA GLY A 610 -28.86 -19.73 16.39
C GLY A 610 -28.19 -20.09 15.06
N ALA A 611 -28.81 -20.98 14.28
CA ALA A 611 -28.31 -21.36 12.96
C ALA A 611 -28.71 -20.40 11.84
N ARG A 612 -29.64 -19.45 12.08
CA ARG A 612 -30.17 -18.57 11.03
C ARG A 612 -29.37 -17.28 10.94
N PHE A 613 -29.24 -16.74 9.73
CA PHE A 613 -28.64 -15.43 9.48
C PHE A 613 -29.48 -14.58 8.54
N SER A 614 -29.31 -13.26 8.63
CA SER A 614 -29.80 -12.25 7.68
C SER A 614 -28.67 -11.27 7.41
N ILE A 615 -28.37 -11.02 6.14
CA ILE A 615 -27.37 -10.05 5.67
C ILE A 615 -28.10 -9.03 4.82
N LYS A 616 -27.92 -7.74 5.09
CA LYS A 616 -28.54 -6.63 4.37
C LYS A 616 -27.48 -5.69 3.88
N GLY A 617 -27.48 -5.38 2.60
CA GLY A 617 -26.57 -4.40 2.03
C GLY A 617 -27.29 -3.42 1.12
N GLN A 618 -26.69 -2.25 0.95
CA GLN A 618 -27.16 -1.25 0.00
C GLN A 618 -26.00 -0.45 -0.59
N HIS A 619 -26.18 0.09 -1.79
CA HIS A 619 -25.26 1.05 -2.38
C HIS A 619 -25.95 2.05 -3.31
N SER A 620 -25.34 3.22 -3.48
CA SER A 620 -25.79 4.30 -4.37
C SER A 620 -24.72 4.63 -5.41
N ALA A 621 -24.11 3.58 -5.98
CA ALA A 621 -22.99 3.73 -6.91
C ALA A 621 -23.43 4.12 -8.33
N TYR A 622 -24.67 3.86 -8.69
CA TYR A 622 -25.28 4.36 -9.91
C TYR A 622 -25.94 5.70 -9.64
N ASP A 623 -25.85 6.63 -10.60
CA ASP A 623 -26.46 7.95 -10.47
C ASP A 623 -27.98 7.83 -10.25
N ASN A 624 -28.45 8.40 -9.13
CA ASN A 624 -29.87 8.42 -8.73
C ASN A 624 -30.54 7.03 -8.60
N VAL A 625 -29.78 5.97 -8.33
CA VAL A 625 -30.35 4.63 -8.08
C VAL A 625 -29.78 4.06 -6.78
N LEU A 626 -30.67 3.65 -5.88
CA LEU A 626 -30.34 2.88 -4.68
C LEU A 626 -30.57 1.40 -4.97
N ILE A 627 -29.52 0.59 -4.85
CA ILE A 627 -29.61 -0.87 -4.94
C ILE A 627 -29.53 -1.45 -3.53
N GLN A 628 -30.39 -2.41 -3.23
CA GLN A 628 -30.47 -3.10 -1.95
C GLN A 628 -30.53 -4.61 -2.18
N ARG A 629 -29.90 -5.36 -1.27
CA ARG A 629 -29.92 -6.82 -1.26
C ARG A 629 -30.08 -7.32 0.18
N GLU A 630 -30.99 -8.27 0.37
CA GLU A 630 -31.10 -9.06 1.59
C GLU A 630 -30.84 -10.53 1.26
N ILE A 631 -29.97 -11.20 2.04
CA ILE A 631 -29.70 -12.64 1.97
C ILE A 631 -29.99 -13.25 3.33
N CYS A 632 -30.94 -14.18 3.37
CA CYS A 632 -31.32 -14.92 4.57
C CYS A 632 -31.09 -16.42 4.36
N GLY A 633 -30.67 -17.14 5.39
CA GLY A 633 -30.42 -18.58 5.30
C GLY A 633 -30.03 -19.21 6.62
N GLY A 634 -29.60 -20.47 6.55
CA GLY A 634 -29.04 -21.23 7.67
C GLY A 634 -27.55 -21.51 7.50
N ILE A 635 -26.80 -21.64 8.58
CA ILE A 635 -25.39 -22.11 8.58
C ILE A 635 -25.29 -23.63 8.61
N ASP A 636 -26.39 -24.33 8.83
CA ASP A 636 -26.54 -25.79 8.93
C ASP A 636 -27.16 -26.43 7.68
N ARG A 637 -27.63 -25.59 6.74
CA ARG A 637 -28.16 -26.01 5.44
C ARG A 637 -27.94 -24.93 4.40
N LEU A 638 -27.39 -25.30 3.24
CA LEU A 638 -27.26 -24.40 2.10
C LEU A 638 -28.60 -24.22 1.39
N GLU A 639 -29.40 -23.31 1.93
CA GLU A 639 -30.61 -22.76 1.35
C GLU A 639 -30.62 -21.25 1.63
N LEU A 640 -30.64 -20.46 0.56
CA LEU A 640 -30.60 -19.00 0.62
C LEU A 640 -31.87 -18.43 0.02
N HIS A 641 -32.48 -17.51 0.75
CA HIS A 641 -33.56 -16.64 0.27
C HIS A 641 -32.98 -15.26 0.04
N ILE A 642 -33.08 -14.76 -1.18
CA ILE A 642 -32.47 -13.50 -1.58
C ILE A 642 -33.56 -12.58 -2.10
N VAL A 643 -33.52 -11.33 -1.66
CA VAL A 643 -34.40 -10.27 -2.16
C VAL A 643 -33.53 -9.13 -2.62
N ASP A 644 -33.64 -8.83 -3.91
CA ASP A 644 -32.99 -7.70 -4.54
C ASP A 644 -34.01 -6.58 -4.80
N ARG A 645 -33.56 -5.33 -4.74
CA ARG A 645 -34.39 -4.16 -5.10
C ARG A 645 -33.53 -3.05 -5.68
N ALA A 646 -34.01 -2.42 -6.75
CA ALA A 646 -33.48 -1.16 -7.24
C ALA A 646 -34.56 -0.07 -7.17
N THR A 647 -34.24 1.04 -6.52
CA THR A 647 -35.12 2.20 -6.35
C THR A 647 -34.50 3.41 -7.06
N ALA A 648 -35.19 3.93 -8.06
CA ALA A 648 -34.85 5.17 -8.75
C ALA A 648 -35.22 6.38 -7.88
N GLN A 649 -34.23 7.18 -7.51
CA GLN A 649 -34.44 8.40 -6.73
C GLN A 649 -35.11 9.51 -7.54
N GLN A 650 -35.14 9.38 -8.87
CA GLN A 650 -35.86 10.25 -9.80
C GLN A 650 -36.52 9.39 -10.89
N SER A 651 -37.73 9.71 -11.34
CA SER A 651 -38.47 8.89 -12.32
C SER A 651 -37.71 8.64 -13.62
N ALA A 652 -36.87 9.59 -14.05
CA ALA A 652 -36.06 9.46 -15.26
C ALA A 652 -34.92 8.41 -15.15
N ALA A 653 -34.58 7.97 -13.93
CA ALA A 653 -33.57 6.95 -13.69
C ALA A 653 -34.13 5.52 -13.77
N ALA A 654 -35.45 5.32 -13.72
CA ALA A 654 -36.05 4.01 -13.93
C ALA A 654 -36.05 3.63 -15.43
N GLY A 655 -35.61 2.41 -15.75
CA GLY A 655 -35.53 1.92 -17.13
C GLY A 655 -35.82 0.41 -17.23
N ASN A 656 -35.71 -0.16 -18.44
CA ASN A 656 -35.89 -1.61 -18.68
C ASN A 656 -34.55 -2.36 -18.79
N ASP A 657 -33.48 -1.74 -18.31
CA ASP A 657 -32.07 -2.15 -18.47
C ASP A 657 -31.47 -2.76 -17.19
N LEU A 658 -32.27 -2.91 -16.13
CA LEU A 658 -31.83 -3.58 -14.90
C LEU A 658 -31.69 -5.08 -15.14
N ARG A 659 -30.56 -5.64 -14.70
CA ARG A 659 -30.20 -7.05 -14.86
C ARG A 659 -29.80 -7.65 -13.52
N LEU A 660 -30.32 -8.83 -13.21
CA LEU A 660 -29.74 -9.73 -12.20
C LEU A 660 -28.75 -10.65 -12.92
N LEU A 661 -27.49 -10.63 -12.45
CA LEU A 661 -26.41 -11.41 -13.04
C LEU A 661 -25.93 -12.49 -12.07
N LEU A 662 -25.68 -13.70 -12.61
CA LEU A 662 -25.04 -14.80 -11.89
C LEU A 662 -23.96 -15.44 -12.77
N HIS A 663 -22.73 -15.50 -12.25
CA HIS A 663 -21.51 -15.97 -12.90
C HIS A 663 -21.06 -17.27 -12.25
N CYS A 664 -21.10 -18.34 -13.04
CA CYS A 664 -20.76 -19.68 -12.58
C CYS A 664 -19.24 -19.88 -12.57
N GLY A 665 -18.76 -20.79 -11.73
CA GLY A 665 -17.36 -21.24 -11.79
C GLY A 665 -17.03 -21.97 -13.09
N ASP A 666 -15.77 -21.97 -13.49
CA ASP A 666 -15.32 -22.77 -14.64
C ASP A 666 -15.58 -24.26 -14.41
N GLY A 667 -16.09 -24.95 -15.44
CA GLY A 667 -16.50 -26.35 -15.37
C GLY A 667 -17.88 -26.61 -14.74
N ILE A 668 -18.57 -25.58 -14.22
CA ILE A 668 -19.98 -25.69 -13.82
C ILE A 668 -20.84 -25.63 -15.09
N GLU A 669 -21.71 -26.61 -15.27
CA GLU A 669 -22.70 -26.65 -16.35
C GLU A 669 -24.00 -26.00 -15.88
N ALA A 670 -24.63 -25.20 -16.76
CA ALA A 670 -25.87 -24.49 -16.47
C ALA A 670 -27.00 -24.90 -17.43
N GLY A 671 -28.15 -25.27 -16.86
CA GLY A 671 -29.40 -25.51 -17.60
C GLY A 671 -30.49 -24.58 -17.11
N LEU A 672 -31.22 -23.95 -18.04
CA LEU A 672 -32.33 -23.04 -17.73
C LEU A 672 -33.65 -23.62 -18.23
N GLN A 673 -34.63 -23.73 -17.33
CA GLN A 673 -36.00 -24.14 -17.65
C GLN A 673 -37.00 -23.16 -17.02
N GLY A 674 -37.60 -22.29 -17.83
CA GLY A 674 -38.44 -21.20 -17.33
C GLY A 674 -37.62 -20.28 -16.42
N ASN A 675 -38.06 -20.09 -15.18
CA ASN A 675 -37.34 -19.33 -14.15
C ASN A 675 -36.43 -20.20 -13.25
N CYS A 676 -36.21 -21.47 -13.60
CA CYS A 676 -35.38 -22.39 -12.83
C CYS A 676 -34.02 -22.56 -13.50
N LEU A 677 -32.95 -22.10 -12.85
CA LEU A 677 -31.57 -22.35 -13.25
C LEU A 677 -31.02 -23.52 -12.43
N GLN A 678 -30.55 -24.55 -13.12
CA GLN A 678 -29.89 -25.71 -12.53
C GLN A 678 -28.41 -25.66 -12.85
N LEU A 679 -27.58 -25.74 -11.80
CA LEU A 679 -26.13 -25.81 -11.92
C LEU A 679 -25.67 -27.22 -11.53
N THR A 680 -24.77 -27.80 -12.32
CA THR A 680 -24.16 -29.10 -12.04
C THR A 680 -22.65 -29.08 -12.27
N HIS A 681 -21.93 -29.98 -11.64
CA HIS A 681 -20.51 -30.22 -11.92
C HIS A 681 -20.29 -31.73 -12.01
N PRO A 682 -19.50 -32.24 -12.99
CA PRO A 682 -19.29 -33.67 -13.17
C PRO A 682 -18.71 -34.37 -11.93
N ASP A 683 -17.90 -33.66 -11.16
CA ASP A 683 -17.32 -34.19 -9.91
C ASP A 683 -18.17 -33.94 -8.66
N SER A 684 -19.35 -33.32 -8.75
CA SER A 684 -20.23 -33.10 -7.61
C SER A 684 -21.42 -34.07 -7.64
N LYS A 685 -21.79 -34.63 -6.49
CA LYS A 685 -23.06 -35.38 -6.34
C LYS A 685 -24.28 -34.46 -6.13
N TYR A 686 -24.02 -33.19 -5.88
CA TYR A 686 -25.01 -32.15 -5.66
C TYR A 686 -25.26 -31.37 -6.95
N LEU A 687 -26.47 -30.84 -7.08
CA LEU A 687 -26.82 -29.77 -8.01
C LEU A 687 -27.34 -28.57 -7.21
N LEU A 688 -27.14 -27.36 -7.74
CA LEU A 688 -27.78 -26.16 -7.20
C LEU A 688 -28.99 -25.81 -8.05
N GLU A 689 -30.13 -25.65 -7.40
CA GLU A 689 -31.36 -25.16 -8.02
C GLU A 689 -31.57 -23.70 -7.58
N ILE A 690 -31.67 -22.81 -8.57
CA ILE A 690 -31.90 -21.38 -8.37
C ILE A 690 -33.25 -21.03 -9.00
N ILE A 691 -34.21 -20.61 -8.17
CA ILE A 691 -35.53 -20.14 -8.63
C ILE A 691 -35.46 -18.62 -8.75
N LEU A 692 -35.46 -18.13 -9.99
CA LEU A 692 -35.27 -16.74 -10.37
C LEU A 692 -36.56 -15.92 -10.23
N PRO A 693 -36.47 -14.57 -10.17
CA PRO A 693 -37.64 -13.70 -9.98
C PRO A 693 -38.66 -13.79 -11.12
N ASN A 694 -38.22 -14.13 -12.33
CA ASN A 694 -39.04 -14.34 -13.52
C ASN A 694 -38.30 -15.23 -14.55
N ASP A 695 -38.92 -15.46 -15.70
CA ASP A 695 -38.45 -16.33 -16.79
C ASP A 695 -37.76 -15.60 -17.96
N ARG A 696 -37.58 -14.27 -17.87
CA ARG A 696 -36.87 -13.45 -18.88
C ARG A 696 -35.37 -13.54 -18.68
N CYS A 697 -34.84 -14.74 -18.88
CA CYS A 697 -33.48 -15.10 -18.57
C CYS A 697 -32.74 -15.59 -19.82
N THR A 698 -31.48 -15.20 -19.94
CA THR A 698 -30.57 -15.66 -21.00
C THR A 698 -29.32 -16.27 -20.37
N LEU A 699 -28.85 -17.38 -20.94
CA LEU A 699 -27.57 -17.97 -20.59
C LEU A 699 -26.53 -17.63 -21.66
N HIS A 700 -25.37 -17.15 -21.22
CA HIS A 700 -24.23 -16.83 -22.06
C HIS A 700 -23.06 -17.75 -21.72
N TYR A 701 -22.20 -18.05 -22.71
CA TYR A 701 -20.98 -18.81 -22.49
C TYR A 701 -19.85 -18.34 -23.41
N GLY A 702 -18.77 -17.82 -22.82
CA GLY A 702 -17.53 -17.54 -23.54
C GLY A 702 -17.63 -16.49 -24.66
N GLU A 703 -18.57 -15.55 -24.56
CA GLU A 703 -18.85 -14.56 -25.61
C GLU A 703 -17.83 -13.42 -25.56
N MET A 704 -16.94 -13.37 -26.55
CA MET A 704 -15.82 -12.41 -26.62
C MET A 704 -15.92 -11.41 -27.78
N THR A 705 -16.96 -11.50 -28.62
CA THR A 705 -17.04 -10.71 -29.86
C THR A 705 -17.87 -9.44 -29.68
N GLY A 706 -17.32 -8.29 -30.07
CA GLY A 706 -18.02 -7.00 -30.06
C GLY A 706 -17.97 -6.27 -28.71
N ALA A 707 -18.94 -5.40 -28.45
CA ALA A 707 -19.01 -4.59 -27.24
C ALA A 707 -19.65 -5.32 -26.02
N ASN A 708 -20.15 -6.55 -26.21
CA ASN A 708 -20.95 -7.26 -25.23
C ASN A 708 -20.26 -8.54 -24.74
N ILE A 709 -19.10 -8.39 -24.08
CA ILE A 709 -18.41 -9.55 -23.48
C ILE A 709 -19.32 -10.14 -22.39
N ARG A 710 -19.50 -11.47 -22.39
CA ARG A 710 -20.28 -12.24 -21.41
C ARG A 710 -19.69 -13.63 -21.19
N GLY A 711 -19.86 -14.19 -20.00
CA GLY A 711 -19.50 -15.59 -19.74
C GLY A 711 -17.99 -15.85 -19.76
N ILE A 712 -17.19 -14.93 -19.23
CA ILE A 712 -15.72 -15.01 -19.19
C ILE A 712 -15.21 -14.69 -17.79
N THR A 713 -14.14 -15.38 -17.36
CA THR A 713 -13.40 -15.10 -16.12
C THR A 713 -11.88 -15.13 -16.37
N GLY A 714 -11.12 -14.39 -15.56
CA GLY A 714 -9.66 -14.48 -15.51
C GLY A 714 -9.15 -15.68 -14.70
N LEU A 715 -7.96 -16.18 -15.04
CA LEU A 715 -7.26 -17.26 -14.31
C LEU A 715 -5.81 -16.93 -13.96
N GLY A 716 -5.30 -15.80 -14.45
CA GLY A 716 -3.89 -15.43 -14.36
C GLY A 716 -3.59 -14.22 -15.25
N PHE A 717 -2.33 -13.77 -15.23
CA PHE A 717 -1.93 -12.63 -16.04
C PHE A 717 -2.13 -12.93 -17.52
N MET A 718 -3.02 -12.17 -18.17
CA MET A 718 -3.44 -12.39 -19.56
C MET A 718 -3.97 -13.81 -19.85
N GLN A 719 -4.57 -14.46 -18.86
CA GLN A 719 -5.18 -15.79 -18.99
C GLN A 719 -6.66 -15.73 -18.62
N GLN A 720 -7.50 -16.39 -19.41
CA GLN A 720 -8.95 -16.39 -19.24
C GLN A 720 -9.55 -17.75 -19.62
N THR A 721 -10.80 -17.97 -19.21
CA THR A 721 -11.61 -19.11 -19.64
C THR A 721 -13.08 -18.74 -19.76
N GLY A 722 -13.84 -19.56 -20.49
CA GLY A 722 -15.29 -19.46 -20.60
C GLY A 722 -16.00 -20.00 -19.35
N ILE A 723 -17.10 -19.35 -19.00
CA ILE A 723 -18.01 -19.74 -17.92
C ILE A 723 -19.45 -19.51 -18.37
N TYR A 724 -20.41 -20.16 -17.70
CA TYR A 724 -21.81 -19.79 -17.85
C TYR A 724 -22.13 -18.53 -17.03
N THR A 725 -22.79 -17.57 -17.67
CA THR A 725 -23.40 -16.40 -17.02
C THR A 725 -24.89 -16.39 -17.30
N LEU A 726 -25.69 -16.28 -16.25
CA LEU A 726 -27.11 -15.97 -16.34
C LEU A 726 -27.31 -14.44 -16.31
N GLU A 727 -28.10 -13.94 -17.24
CA GLU A 727 -28.63 -12.57 -17.24
C GLU A 727 -30.16 -12.63 -17.18
N CYS A 728 -30.77 -12.05 -16.14
CA CYS A 728 -32.22 -11.99 -15.94
C CYS A 728 -32.70 -10.54 -15.97
N GLU A 729 -33.66 -10.24 -16.85
CA GLU A 729 -34.27 -8.91 -16.95
C GLU A 729 -35.28 -8.71 -15.80
N VAL A 730 -35.09 -7.67 -14.99
CA VAL A 730 -35.90 -7.43 -13.80
C VAL A 730 -36.40 -5.98 -13.72
N PRO A 731 -37.59 -5.71 -13.19
CA PRO A 731 -38.13 -4.36 -13.06
C PRO A 731 -37.52 -3.58 -11.88
N PHE A 732 -37.55 -2.24 -11.98
CA PHE A 732 -37.33 -1.33 -10.86
C PHE A 732 -38.54 -1.30 -9.90
N GLU A 733 -38.36 -0.70 -8.72
CA GLU A 733 -39.42 -0.36 -7.75
C GLU A 733 -40.19 -1.55 -7.16
N THR A 734 -39.67 -2.76 -7.33
CA THR A 734 -40.28 -3.97 -6.78
C THR A 734 -39.24 -4.81 -6.09
N ASP A 735 -39.68 -5.56 -5.08
CA ASP A 735 -38.85 -6.56 -4.44
C ASP A 735 -38.75 -7.78 -5.37
N LEU A 736 -37.53 -8.27 -5.58
CA LEU A 736 -37.21 -9.35 -6.51
C LEU A 736 -36.78 -10.58 -5.70
N PRO A 737 -37.72 -11.41 -5.19
CA PRO A 737 -37.38 -12.59 -4.43
C PRO A 737 -36.87 -13.70 -5.36
N TRP A 738 -35.81 -14.37 -4.94
CA TRP A 738 -35.31 -15.58 -5.57
C TRP A 738 -34.65 -16.48 -4.53
N THR A 739 -34.47 -17.76 -4.86
CA THR A 739 -33.93 -18.75 -3.91
C THR A 739 -32.83 -19.56 -4.54
N LEU A 740 -31.85 -19.98 -3.74
CA LEU A 740 -30.80 -20.93 -4.10
C LEU A 740 -30.84 -22.07 -3.09
N LYS A 741 -30.94 -23.31 -3.55
CA LYS A 741 -30.91 -24.49 -2.68
C LYS A 741 -30.14 -25.64 -3.32
N VAL A 742 -29.56 -26.48 -2.47
CA VAL A 742 -28.92 -27.73 -2.87
C VAL A 742 -29.94 -28.84 -3.03
N LYS A 743 -29.77 -29.68 -4.07
CA LYS A 743 -30.42 -30.98 -4.21
C LYS A 743 -29.39 -32.07 -4.51
N MET A 744 -29.72 -33.31 -4.18
CA MET A 744 -28.94 -34.47 -4.60
C MET A 744 -29.29 -34.87 -6.04
N LEU A 745 -28.30 -35.17 -6.87
CA LEU A 745 -28.53 -35.57 -8.28
C LEU A 745 -29.41 -36.82 -8.44
N GLN A 746 -29.47 -37.68 -7.42
CA GLN A 746 -30.34 -38.87 -7.42
C GLN A 746 -31.83 -38.53 -7.18
N GLU A 747 -32.15 -37.35 -6.65
CA GLU A 747 -33.53 -36.89 -6.40
C GLU A 747 -34.11 -36.08 -7.57
N ALA A 748 -33.29 -35.78 -8.59
CA ALA A 748 -33.65 -34.91 -9.72
C ALA A 748 -33.78 -35.64 -11.07
N ARG A 749 -33.68 -36.97 -11.08
CA ARG A 749 -33.91 -37.82 -12.27
C ARG A 749 -35.23 -38.54 -12.21
#